data_AF-A0A5B8XUS0-F1
#
_entry.id   AF-A0A5B8XUS0-F1
#
_cell.length_a   1.000
_cell.length_b   1.000
_cell.length_c   1.000
_cell.angle_alpha   90.00
_cell.angle_beta   90.00
_cell.angle_gamma   90.00
#
_symmetry.space_group_name_H-M   'P 1'
#
loop_
_entity.id
_entity.type
_entity.pdbx_description
1 polymer ?
#
loop_
_entity_poly.entity_id
_entity_poly.type
_entity_poly.pdbx_seq_one_letter_code
_entity_poly.pdbx_strand_id
1 'polypeptide(L)'
;MKNRQFYKILLCALGVLAAGCVDTVESVPPGELIFDSAPPEAVFEFANACVRIEHKGELLTRDGERYEWGGEGTPFLMRASDLGTYLFYDDERGYLLLDLEGVEAGAEYLKRRTELESDITRVDDSFVSPAEWQLEVSDQVSNAFNIRRRQSNFYMGPEPIAVEPVPLKLIEAEGCATFPELSLDATGTPAKTKFEDGDLFGFVDAHSHILSNFGFGGGGIFHGAPFHRLGVEHALGSCEQFHGEDGRADFLGAGDQVDQTEIISLLSTGLLPEPSHTTDGWPTFTDWPSTEHITHQTQYYIWLKRAWMAGMRLVVQHAVSNEVFCDLMADTGFQPVRWDCRDMLNVDRQIEEVRVMERYIDAQEGGPGKGWFRVVESPEDARAVIAEGKLAVILGIEVPNLFECYLTRRPDDPICDRDHIEAQLDEYYAKGIRAIFPNHKYDNAFTPGDGHRGIVELGNFVQTAHYSNFVQDCPDVPTTFDYGPVQFGGINEPREDYLAPAPNELLEFSMSPLRDLLPYLQLLQEPALEGDWCQAGGLTEAGRDLIRGIMERGMIPEIDHLPRRTYVEVFEMLEEANYPAAATHGNTNRGKLYEIGGLSIAGISRCSTGEPGSLMRGFRAQKGEIDAAGAYPGLGFGFDFNGMATMPRPRFGDLANCGEQQSNPVEYPFVSFDGAVEFTQPLVGERVVDFNTEGMVHIGLVAELLEDARRDGATDEDFELIFRSAEAYIRMWEKASLK
;
A
#
# COMPACT_ATOMS: atom_id res chain seq x y z
N MET A 1 54.71 -32.89 -4.23
CA MET A 1 55.45 -34.17 -4.41
C MET A 1 54.42 -35.30 -4.37
N LYS A 2 54.40 -36.22 -5.36
CA LYS A 2 53.59 -37.49 -5.46
C LYS A 2 52.09 -37.43 -5.05
N ASN A 3 51.08 -37.91 -5.78
CA ASN A 3 50.81 -38.50 -7.12
C ASN A 3 49.26 -38.73 -7.14
N ARG A 4 48.43 -38.74 -8.21
CA ARG A 4 48.47 -38.69 -9.70
C ARG A 4 47.16 -37.94 -10.15
N GLN A 5 46.85 -37.50 -11.39
CA GLN A 5 46.87 -38.04 -12.78
C GLN A 5 45.86 -39.18 -13.05
N PHE A 6 45.01 -39.21 -14.09
CA PHE A 6 44.57 -38.28 -15.18
C PHE A 6 43.00 -38.32 -15.24
N TYR A 7 42.17 -37.71 -16.11
CA TYR A 7 42.16 -37.05 -17.45
C TYR A 7 41.05 -35.95 -17.42
N LYS A 8 40.87 -34.91 -18.26
CA LYS A 8 41.47 -34.31 -19.50
C LYS A 8 41.11 -34.87 -20.90
N ILE A 9 40.76 -33.94 -21.84
CA ILE A 9 40.48 -34.10 -23.31
C ILE A 9 39.00 -34.44 -23.60
N LEU A 10 38.26 -33.88 -24.59
CA LEU A 10 38.55 -33.04 -25.79
C LEU A 10 37.53 -31.87 -25.96
N LEU A 11 37.83 -30.88 -26.81
CA LEU A 11 36.86 -29.94 -27.40
C LEU A 11 36.03 -30.60 -28.52
N CYS A 12 34.83 -30.06 -28.79
CA CYS A 12 34.32 -29.94 -30.15
C CYS A 12 33.49 -28.65 -30.30
N ALA A 13 33.37 -28.12 -31.52
CA ALA A 13 32.67 -26.88 -31.83
C ALA A 13 31.97 -26.99 -33.21
N LEU A 14 31.22 -25.95 -33.58
CA LEU A 14 30.23 -25.89 -34.69
C LEU A 14 28.92 -26.64 -34.33
N GLY A 15 27.71 -26.10 -34.52
CA GLY A 15 27.33 -24.74 -34.95
C GLY A 15 26.41 -24.74 -36.18
N VAL A 16 25.15 -24.37 -35.99
CA VAL A 16 24.14 -24.16 -37.05
C VAL A 16 23.30 -22.94 -36.70
N LEU A 17 23.02 -22.10 -37.70
CA LEU A 17 22.06 -21.00 -37.65
C LEU A 17 20.80 -21.39 -38.44
N ALA A 18 19.63 -21.26 -37.84
CA ALA A 18 18.33 -21.17 -38.50
C ALA A 18 17.36 -20.41 -37.58
N ALA A 19 16.41 -19.67 -38.15
CA ALA A 19 15.40 -18.91 -37.41
C ALA A 19 13.99 -19.41 -37.73
N GLY A 20 13.05 -19.30 -36.78
CA GLY A 20 11.64 -19.58 -37.05
C GLY A 20 10.75 -19.64 -35.81
N CYS A 21 9.91 -18.60 -35.66
CA CYS A 21 8.57 -18.59 -35.05
C CYS A 21 8.35 -19.05 -33.58
N VAL A 22 7.85 -18.10 -32.79
CA VAL A 22 6.72 -18.23 -31.84
C VAL A 22 6.75 -19.46 -30.91
N ASP A 23 7.30 -19.26 -29.71
CA ASP A 23 7.05 -20.15 -28.57
C ASP A 23 5.62 -19.96 -28.04
N THR A 24 4.66 -20.70 -28.60
CA THR A 24 3.46 -21.06 -27.87
C THR A 24 3.84 -21.92 -26.66
N VAL A 25 3.19 -21.74 -25.51
CA VAL A 25 3.36 -22.62 -24.35
C VAL A 25 3.08 -24.07 -24.78
N GLU A 26 4.11 -24.91 -24.89
CA GLU A 26 3.92 -26.33 -25.15
C GLU A 26 3.32 -26.98 -23.90
N SER A 27 2.07 -27.43 -24.03
CA SER A 27 1.43 -28.32 -23.06
C SER A 27 2.29 -29.56 -22.85
N VAL A 28 2.73 -29.79 -21.61
CA VAL A 28 3.44 -31.02 -21.23
C VAL A 28 2.55 -32.22 -21.60
N PRO A 29 3.09 -33.29 -22.24
CA PRO A 29 2.27 -34.47 -22.56
C PRO A 29 1.73 -35.11 -21.26
N PRO A 30 0.52 -35.71 -21.27
CA PRO A 30 -0.05 -36.34 -20.08
C PRO A 30 0.85 -37.50 -19.63
N GLY A 31 1.64 -37.21 -18.60
CA GLY A 31 2.68 -38.07 -18.06
C GLY A 31 2.66 -37.93 -16.55
N GLU A 32 2.33 -39.04 -15.89
CA GLU A 32 2.27 -39.21 -14.44
C GLU A 32 3.43 -38.47 -13.74
N LEU A 33 3.12 -37.53 -12.84
CA LEU A 33 4.12 -36.78 -12.06
C LEU A 33 4.78 -37.70 -11.04
N ILE A 34 5.73 -38.51 -11.50
CA ILE A 34 6.42 -39.52 -10.69
C ILE A 34 7.63 -38.90 -10.00
N PHE A 35 7.47 -38.59 -8.72
CA PHE A 35 8.57 -38.39 -7.79
C PHE A 35 8.67 -39.59 -6.83
N ASP A 36 9.86 -40.19 -6.69
CA ASP A 36 10.09 -41.27 -5.68
C ASP A 36 9.76 -40.79 -4.25
N SER A 37 9.97 -39.50 -4.00
CA SER A 37 9.31 -38.68 -2.98
C SER A 37 9.20 -37.27 -3.55
N ALA A 38 8.03 -36.63 -3.49
CA ALA A 38 7.88 -35.27 -4.00
C ALA A 38 8.84 -34.32 -3.25
N PRO A 39 9.54 -33.40 -3.93
CA PRO A 39 10.37 -32.41 -3.25
C PRO A 39 9.48 -31.51 -2.37
N PRO A 40 9.94 -30.98 -1.23
CA PRO A 40 9.15 -30.09 -0.38
C PRO A 40 8.54 -28.90 -1.15
N GLU A 41 9.20 -28.44 -2.19
CA GLU A 41 8.79 -27.35 -3.08
C GLU A 41 7.58 -27.72 -3.96
N ALA A 42 7.27 -29.00 -4.17
CA ALA A 42 6.12 -29.45 -4.97
C ALA A 42 4.77 -29.00 -4.40
N VAL A 43 4.71 -28.62 -3.12
CA VAL A 43 3.48 -28.06 -2.52
C VAL A 43 3.08 -26.70 -3.10
N PHE A 44 3.94 -26.05 -3.90
CA PHE A 44 3.64 -24.78 -4.58
C PHE A 44 3.16 -24.95 -6.03
N GLU A 45 3.36 -26.13 -6.63
CA GLU A 45 3.05 -26.39 -8.05
C GLU A 45 1.54 -26.36 -8.37
N PHE A 46 0.69 -26.38 -7.33
CA PHE A 46 -0.77 -26.43 -7.45
C PHE A 46 -1.45 -25.04 -7.51
N ALA A 47 -0.70 -23.95 -7.62
CA ALA A 47 -1.25 -22.59 -7.72
C ALA A 47 -2.20 -22.44 -8.93
N ASN A 48 -3.51 -22.38 -8.65
CA ASN A 48 -4.60 -22.35 -9.63
C ASN A 48 -4.70 -23.63 -10.50
N ALA A 49 -4.22 -24.77 -9.99
CA ALA A 49 -4.38 -26.07 -10.65
C ALA A 49 -5.82 -26.62 -10.51
N CYS A 50 -6.31 -27.34 -11.52
CA CYS A 50 -7.59 -28.05 -11.47
C CYS A 50 -7.36 -29.52 -11.14
N VAL A 51 -7.94 -30.00 -10.03
CA VAL A 51 -7.64 -31.35 -9.49
C VAL A 51 -8.87 -32.09 -8.96
N ARG A 52 -8.76 -33.42 -8.85
CA ARG A 52 -9.60 -34.29 -8.01
C ARG A 52 -8.78 -34.82 -6.84
N ILE A 53 -9.43 -35.01 -5.69
CA ILE A 53 -8.80 -35.56 -4.47
C ILE A 53 -9.11 -37.06 -4.37
N GLU A 54 -8.09 -37.91 -4.24
CA GLU A 54 -8.22 -39.38 -4.13
C GLU A 54 -7.66 -39.92 -2.80
N HIS A 55 -8.42 -40.78 -2.13
CA HIS A 55 -7.95 -41.61 -1.03
C HIS A 55 -8.14 -43.10 -1.35
N LYS A 56 -7.04 -43.84 -1.56
CA LYS A 56 -7.02 -45.31 -1.74
C LYS A 56 -7.94 -45.82 -2.87
N GLY A 57 -8.16 -45.02 -3.91
CA GLY A 57 -9.04 -45.31 -5.04
C GLY A 57 -10.48 -44.78 -4.91
N GLU A 58 -10.85 -44.14 -3.81
CA GLU A 58 -12.11 -43.42 -3.64
C GLU A 58 -11.86 -41.91 -3.86
N LEU A 59 -12.68 -41.27 -4.71
CA LEU A 59 -12.57 -39.83 -5.03
C LEU A 59 -13.48 -39.02 -4.12
N LEU A 60 -13.10 -37.80 -3.76
CA LEU A 60 -13.98 -36.86 -3.05
C LEU A 60 -15.01 -36.26 -4.04
N THR A 61 -16.30 -36.39 -3.76
CA THR A 61 -17.40 -35.95 -4.63
C THR A 61 -18.44 -35.12 -3.87
N ARG A 62 -18.95 -34.05 -4.49
CA ARG A 62 -20.07 -33.22 -4.03
C ARG A 62 -21.37 -34.02 -3.97
N ASP A 63 -22.09 -33.92 -2.85
CA ASP A 63 -23.47 -34.36 -2.70
C ASP A 63 -24.30 -33.23 -2.06
N GLY A 64 -24.69 -32.25 -2.86
CA GLY A 64 -25.32 -31.02 -2.35
C GLY A 64 -24.34 -30.21 -1.48
N GLU A 65 -24.72 -29.89 -0.24
CA GLU A 65 -23.96 -29.00 0.66
C GLU A 65 -22.85 -29.70 1.47
N ARG A 66 -22.39 -30.87 0.99
CA ARG A 66 -21.40 -31.74 1.63
C ARG A 66 -20.58 -32.50 0.60
N TYR A 67 -19.48 -33.11 1.04
CA TYR A 67 -18.62 -33.95 0.21
C TYR A 67 -18.42 -35.34 0.85
N GLU A 68 -18.51 -36.39 0.03
CA GLU A 68 -18.31 -37.79 0.45
C GLU A 68 -17.21 -38.49 -0.37
N TRP A 69 -16.65 -39.56 0.17
CA TRP A 69 -15.66 -40.40 -0.51
C TRP A 69 -16.36 -41.49 -1.32
N GLY A 70 -16.03 -41.57 -2.62
CA GLY A 70 -16.73 -42.37 -3.63
C GLY A 70 -17.39 -41.48 -4.69
N GLY A 71 -17.96 -42.08 -5.74
CA GLY A 71 -18.56 -41.36 -6.86
C GLY A 71 -17.59 -41.07 -8.01
N GLU A 72 -17.89 -40.05 -8.82
CA GLU A 72 -17.11 -39.71 -10.05
C GLU A 72 -15.98 -38.69 -9.80
N GLY A 73 -15.89 -38.13 -8.59
CA GLY A 73 -14.89 -37.14 -8.18
C GLY A 73 -15.23 -35.73 -8.65
N THR A 74 -15.37 -34.81 -7.71
CA THR A 74 -15.54 -33.38 -7.98
C THR A 74 -14.21 -32.75 -8.40
N PRO A 75 -14.16 -31.98 -9.51
CA PRO A 75 -13.01 -31.16 -9.84
C PRO A 75 -13.01 -29.88 -8.98
N PHE A 76 -11.87 -29.58 -8.36
CA PHE A 76 -11.63 -28.40 -7.54
C PHE A 76 -10.50 -27.57 -8.14
N LEU A 77 -10.71 -26.26 -8.28
CA LEU A 77 -9.64 -25.30 -8.46
C LEU A 77 -8.92 -25.12 -7.12
N MET A 78 -7.60 -25.29 -7.12
CA MET A 78 -6.73 -24.99 -5.97
C MET A 78 -6.30 -23.52 -6.02
N ARG A 79 -7.16 -22.61 -5.54
CA ARG A 79 -6.79 -21.20 -5.40
C ARG A 79 -5.81 -21.06 -4.24
N ALA A 80 -4.63 -20.50 -4.49
CA ALA A 80 -3.66 -20.25 -3.42
C ALA A 80 -4.16 -19.13 -2.50
N SER A 81 -4.24 -19.41 -1.20
CA SER A 81 -4.52 -18.41 -0.15
C SER A 81 -3.24 -17.93 0.55
N ASP A 82 -2.20 -18.76 0.54
CA ASP A 82 -0.85 -18.46 1.03
C ASP A 82 0.15 -19.48 0.44
N LEU A 83 1.44 -19.32 0.70
CA LEU A 83 2.48 -20.28 0.30
C LEU A 83 2.15 -21.70 0.78
N GLY A 84 1.85 -22.60 -0.15
CA GLY A 84 1.48 -23.99 0.11
C GLY A 84 0.14 -24.13 0.86
N THR A 85 -0.72 -23.11 0.82
CA THR A 85 -2.05 -23.12 1.45
C THR A 85 -3.11 -22.77 0.42
N TYR A 86 -4.18 -23.54 0.38
CA TYR A 86 -5.15 -23.55 -0.70
C TYR A 86 -6.59 -23.49 -0.20
N LEU A 87 -7.43 -22.85 -1.00
CA LEU A 87 -8.87 -23.05 -1.02
C LEU A 87 -9.18 -24.04 -2.15
N PHE A 88 -10.01 -25.04 -1.87
CA PHE A 88 -10.53 -25.95 -2.89
C PHE A 88 -11.92 -25.47 -3.30
N TYR A 89 -12.05 -24.97 -4.53
CA TYR A 89 -13.25 -24.31 -5.07
C TYR A 89 -13.84 -25.14 -6.22
N ASP A 90 -15.06 -25.65 -6.08
CA ASP A 90 -15.64 -26.62 -7.01
C ASP A 90 -16.26 -26.01 -8.28
N ASP A 91 -16.59 -26.88 -9.24
CA ASP A 91 -17.24 -26.57 -10.52
C ASP A 91 -18.60 -25.84 -10.39
N GLU A 92 -19.27 -25.91 -9.24
CA GLU A 92 -20.50 -25.18 -8.93
C GLU A 92 -20.26 -23.97 -8.00
N ARG A 93 -19.01 -23.49 -7.90
CA ARG A 93 -18.57 -22.31 -7.10
C ARG A 93 -18.71 -22.48 -5.58
N GLY A 94 -18.43 -23.68 -5.08
CA GLY A 94 -18.47 -24.02 -3.66
C GLY A 94 -17.09 -24.26 -3.06
N TYR A 95 -16.83 -23.66 -1.90
CA TYR A 95 -15.67 -23.90 -1.07
C TYR A 95 -15.81 -25.21 -0.28
N LEU A 96 -14.75 -26.01 -0.24
CA LEU A 96 -14.60 -27.20 0.62
C LEU A 96 -13.98 -26.80 1.98
N LEU A 97 -14.70 -27.05 3.07
CA LEU A 97 -14.27 -26.75 4.44
C LEU A 97 -14.52 -27.91 5.40
N LEU A 98 -13.76 -27.94 6.50
CA LEU A 98 -14.12 -28.74 7.67
C LEU A 98 -14.93 -27.86 8.64
N ASP A 99 -16.14 -28.32 8.95
CA ASP A 99 -17.02 -27.72 9.94
C ASP A 99 -17.40 -28.81 10.96
N LEU A 100 -17.01 -28.58 12.21
CA LEU A 100 -17.19 -29.51 13.33
C LEU A 100 -18.35 -29.11 14.27
N GLU A 101 -19.10 -28.06 13.96
CA GLU A 101 -20.29 -27.71 14.75
C GLU A 101 -21.35 -28.81 14.63
N GLY A 102 -21.82 -29.30 15.78
CA GLY A 102 -22.83 -30.34 15.88
C GLY A 102 -22.35 -31.77 15.64
N VAL A 103 -21.04 -32.03 15.56
CA VAL A 103 -20.52 -33.38 15.25
C VAL A 103 -20.66 -34.36 16.43
N GLU A 104 -21.77 -35.11 16.42
CA GLU A 104 -21.81 -36.44 17.05
C GLU A 104 -21.08 -37.49 16.20
N ALA A 105 -20.79 -38.65 16.76
CA ALA A 105 -20.05 -39.72 16.07
C ALA A 105 -20.82 -40.25 14.85
N GLY A 106 -20.35 -39.91 13.65
CA GLY A 106 -20.98 -40.24 12.37
C GLY A 106 -21.69 -39.07 11.67
N ALA A 107 -21.54 -37.84 12.16
CA ALA A 107 -22.06 -36.63 11.51
C ALA A 107 -21.19 -36.14 10.33
N GLU A 108 -21.77 -35.26 9.51
CA GLU A 108 -21.19 -34.71 8.28
C GLU A 108 -20.19 -33.59 8.59
N TYR A 109 -18.96 -33.70 8.06
CA TYR A 109 -17.82 -32.88 8.48
C TYR A 109 -17.14 -32.10 7.33
N LEU A 110 -16.97 -32.69 6.14
CA LEU A 110 -16.58 -31.96 4.93
C LEU A 110 -17.84 -31.32 4.33
N LYS A 111 -18.00 -30.03 4.61
CA LYS A 111 -19.17 -29.25 4.18
C LYS A 111 -18.79 -28.33 3.02
N ARG A 112 -19.80 -27.97 2.24
CA ARG A 112 -19.74 -26.98 1.16
C ARG A 112 -20.32 -25.66 1.63
N ARG A 113 -19.78 -24.54 1.16
CA ARG A 113 -20.41 -23.22 1.23
C ARG A 113 -20.12 -22.45 -0.05
N THR A 114 -21.06 -21.65 -0.53
CA THR A 114 -20.83 -20.69 -1.63
C THR A 114 -20.26 -19.36 -1.15
N GLU A 115 -20.41 -19.06 0.14
CA GLU A 115 -19.96 -17.84 0.81
C GLU A 115 -19.07 -18.21 2.00
N LEU A 116 -18.08 -17.38 2.31
CA LEU A 116 -17.21 -17.52 3.48
C LEU A 116 -17.33 -16.29 4.37
N GLU A 117 -16.80 -16.38 5.59
CA GLU A 117 -16.51 -15.25 6.46
C GLU A 117 -14.99 -15.01 6.48
N SER A 118 -14.58 -13.79 6.82
CA SER A 118 -13.18 -13.41 7.06
C SER A 118 -13.00 -12.65 8.37
N ASP A 119 -11.75 -12.38 8.72
CA ASP A 119 -11.34 -11.42 9.75
C ASP A 119 -11.97 -10.03 9.53
N ILE A 120 -12.05 -9.57 8.27
CA ILE A 120 -12.73 -8.32 7.89
C ILE A 120 -14.22 -8.39 8.25
N THR A 121 -14.96 -9.39 7.77
CA THR A 121 -16.43 -9.48 7.99
C THR A 121 -16.82 -9.82 9.43
N ARG A 122 -15.85 -10.19 10.28
CA ARG A 122 -16.04 -10.53 11.70
C ARG A 122 -15.45 -9.49 12.66
N VAL A 123 -14.67 -8.52 12.17
CA VAL A 123 -13.85 -7.59 12.97
C VAL A 123 -12.96 -8.37 13.96
N ASP A 124 -12.36 -9.47 13.51
CA ASP A 124 -11.60 -10.42 14.34
C ASP A 124 -10.34 -10.91 13.62
N ASP A 125 -9.21 -10.28 13.94
CA ASP A 125 -7.88 -10.63 13.40
C ASP A 125 -7.43 -12.07 13.73
N SER A 126 -8.02 -12.69 14.75
CA SER A 126 -7.72 -14.07 15.13
C SER A 126 -8.48 -15.10 14.30
N PHE A 127 -9.44 -14.66 13.48
CA PHE A 127 -10.25 -15.54 12.64
C PHE A 127 -9.45 -16.13 11.48
N VAL A 128 -9.22 -17.44 11.53
CA VAL A 128 -8.67 -18.23 10.42
C VAL A 128 -9.81 -18.98 9.75
N SER A 129 -9.90 -18.91 8.41
CA SER A 129 -11.04 -19.46 7.67
C SER A 129 -11.11 -20.99 7.76
N PRO A 130 -12.32 -21.58 7.90
CA PRO A 130 -12.49 -23.04 7.96
C PRO A 130 -12.14 -23.76 6.64
N ALA A 131 -11.98 -23.00 5.55
CA ALA A 131 -11.64 -23.46 4.21
C ALA A 131 -10.14 -23.35 3.85
N GLU A 132 -9.29 -22.84 4.74
CA GLU A 132 -7.83 -22.78 4.51
C GLU A 132 -7.14 -24.12 4.78
N TRP A 133 -6.63 -24.75 3.72
CA TRP A 133 -5.95 -26.06 3.77
C TRP A 133 -4.48 -25.95 3.38
N GLN A 134 -3.59 -26.20 4.33
CA GLN A 134 -2.15 -26.29 4.10
C GLN A 134 -1.78 -27.65 3.50
N LEU A 135 -0.94 -27.64 2.47
CA LEU A 135 -0.48 -28.83 1.75
C LEU A 135 0.91 -29.24 2.23
N GLU A 136 1.09 -30.53 2.51
CA GLU A 136 2.36 -31.12 2.96
C GLU A 136 2.67 -32.35 2.10
N VAL A 137 3.94 -32.59 1.73
CA VAL A 137 4.32 -33.86 1.08
C VAL A 137 4.15 -35.02 2.06
N SER A 138 3.55 -36.13 1.60
CA SER A 138 3.40 -37.34 2.43
C SER A 138 4.67 -38.18 2.42
N ASP A 139 5.15 -38.57 3.61
CA ASP A 139 6.23 -39.54 3.79
C ASP A 139 5.74 -41.00 3.73
N GLN A 140 4.42 -41.21 3.87
CA GLN A 140 3.80 -42.54 3.89
C GLN A 140 3.58 -43.13 2.50
N VAL A 141 3.34 -42.28 1.48
CA VAL A 141 2.97 -42.68 0.12
C VAL A 141 3.60 -41.72 -0.90
N SER A 142 4.37 -42.26 -1.85
CA SER A 142 4.93 -41.51 -2.98
C SER A 142 3.82 -40.90 -3.84
N ASN A 143 4.02 -39.65 -4.28
CA ASN A 143 3.06 -38.83 -5.04
C ASN A 143 1.70 -38.67 -4.35
N ALA A 144 1.73 -38.58 -3.01
CA ALA A 144 0.62 -38.17 -2.18
C ALA A 144 1.03 -37.01 -1.25
N PHE A 145 0.02 -36.30 -0.77
CA PHE A 145 0.13 -35.17 0.12
C PHE A 145 -0.74 -35.39 1.36
N ASN A 146 -0.38 -34.77 2.47
CA ASN A 146 -1.27 -34.63 3.62
C ASN A 146 -1.88 -33.22 3.53
N ILE A 147 -3.21 -33.10 3.64
CA ILE A 147 -3.91 -31.82 3.52
C ILE A 147 -4.40 -31.41 4.91
N ARG A 148 -3.74 -30.44 5.56
CA ARG A 148 -3.96 -30.05 6.96
C ARG A 148 -4.70 -28.71 7.08
N ARG A 149 -5.80 -28.66 7.81
CA ARG A 149 -6.58 -27.43 8.04
C ARG A 149 -5.81 -26.43 8.89
N ARG A 150 -5.66 -25.18 8.41
CA ARG A 150 -4.87 -24.13 9.06
C ARG A 150 -5.37 -23.80 10.47
N GLN A 151 -6.68 -23.69 10.67
CA GLN A 151 -7.29 -23.29 11.96
C GLN A 151 -7.14 -24.35 13.08
N SER A 152 -7.18 -25.65 12.76
CA SER A 152 -7.30 -26.72 13.78
C SER A 152 -6.26 -27.84 13.70
N ASN A 153 -5.37 -27.83 12.71
CA ASN A 153 -4.34 -28.84 12.47
C ASN A 153 -4.84 -30.27 12.24
N PHE A 154 -6.13 -30.46 11.96
CA PHE A 154 -6.68 -31.76 11.52
C PHE A 154 -6.44 -31.97 10.02
N TYR A 155 -6.18 -33.21 9.64
CA TYR A 155 -6.01 -33.60 8.23
C TYR A 155 -7.35 -33.92 7.57
N MET A 156 -7.47 -33.62 6.28
CA MET A 156 -8.56 -34.09 5.44
C MET A 156 -8.47 -35.61 5.25
N GLY A 157 -9.59 -36.31 5.30
CA GLY A 157 -9.63 -37.76 5.16
C GLY A 157 -11.04 -38.33 5.30
N PRO A 158 -11.19 -39.67 5.42
CA PRO A 158 -12.47 -40.33 5.62
C PRO A 158 -13.02 -40.28 7.06
N GLU A 159 -12.22 -39.75 8.01
CA GLU A 159 -12.61 -39.59 9.42
C GLU A 159 -12.73 -38.09 9.77
N PRO A 160 -13.72 -37.66 10.58
CA PRO A 160 -13.98 -36.24 10.85
C PRO A 160 -12.89 -35.52 11.64
N ILE A 161 -12.08 -36.26 12.40
CA ILE A 161 -11.00 -35.72 13.25
C ILE A 161 -9.75 -36.59 13.08
N ALA A 162 -9.08 -36.43 11.93
CA ALA A 162 -7.77 -37.04 11.72
C ALA A 162 -6.67 -36.15 12.31
N VAL A 163 -6.06 -36.60 13.42
CA VAL A 163 -4.89 -35.94 14.05
C VAL A 163 -3.55 -36.46 13.54
N GLU A 164 -3.56 -37.64 12.89
CA GLU A 164 -2.41 -38.24 12.21
C GLU A 164 -2.48 -37.95 10.71
N PRO A 165 -1.35 -37.83 9.98
CA PRO A 165 -1.37 -37.49 8.56
C PRO A 165 -2.09 -38.54 7.72
N VAL A 166 -2.99 -38.08 6.84
CA VAL A 166 -3.76 -38.90 5.90
C VAL A 166 -3.24 -38.66 4.48
N PRO A 167 -2.66 -39.65 3.79
CA PRO A 167 -2.19 -39.49 2.42
C PRO A 167 -3.36 -39.41 1.44
N LEU A 168 -3.36 -38.36 0.63
CA LEU A 168 -4.31 -38.06 -0.44
C LEU A 168 -3.53 -37.78 -1.74
N LYS A 169 -4.02 -38.24 -2.89
CA LYS A 169 -3.47 -37.81 -4.18
C LYS A 169 -4.27 -36.65 -4.75
N LEU A 170 -3.56 -35.74 -5.40
CA LEU A 170 -4.13 -34.70 -6.25
C LEU A 170 -3.98 -35.19 -7.70
N ILE A 171 -5.10 -35.47 -8.36
CA ILE A 171 -5.15 -35.99 -9.74
C ILE A 171 -5.58 -34.85 -10.65
N GLU A 172 -4.84 -34.57 -11.72
CA GLU A 172 -5.20 -33.56 -12.73
C GLU A 172 -6.63 -33.74 -13.26
N ALA A 173 -7.35 -32.63 -13.41
CA ALA A 173 -8.75 -32.60 -13.84
C ALA A 173 -9.04 -31.44 -14.81
N GLU A 174 -10.19 -31.52 -15.47
CA GLU A 174 -10.75 -30.47 -16.31
C GLU A 174 -12.10 -30.00 -15.72
N GLY A 175 -12.55 -28.80 -16.11
CA GLY A 175 -13.91 -28.32 -15.81
C GLY A 175 -14.10 -27.61 -14.47
N CYS A 176 -13.02 -27.27 -13.75
CA CYS A 176 -13.11 -26.42 -12.56
C CYS A 176 -13.68 -25.03 -12.88
N ALA A 177 -14.37 -24.41 -11.90
CA ALA A 177 -14.84 -23.04 -12.02
C ALA A 177 -13.69 -22.02 -11.93
N THR A 178 -13.83 -20.88 -12.63
CA THR A 178 -12.95 -19.72 -12.44
C THR A 178 -13.17 -19.11 -11.06
N PHE A 179 -12.09 -18.85 -10.33
CA PHE A 179 -12.13 -18.15 -9.04
C PHE A 179 -12.50 -16.66 -9.22
N PRO A 180 -13.28 -16.03 -8.31
CA PRO A 180 -13.55 -14.60 -8.31
C PRO A 180 -12.27 -13.77 -8.15
N GLU A 181 -11.93 -12.95 -9.15
CA GLU A 181 -10.74 -12.10 -9.14
C GLU A 181 -10.91 -10.93 -10.11
N LEU A 182 -10.21 -9.82 -9.89
CA LEU A 182 -10.18 -8.69 -10.82
C LEU A 182 -9.49 -9.03 -12.14
N SER A 183 -9.95 -8.40 -13.23
CA SER A 183 -9.24 -8.37 -14.50
C SER A 183 -7.95 -7.54 -14.39
N LEU A 184 -6.92 -7.95 -15.13
CA LEU A 184 -5.63 -7.26 -15.18
C LEU A 184 -5.60 -6.17 -16.26
N ASP A 185 -6.48 -6.26 -17.26
CA ASP A 185 -6.68 -5.33 -18.37
C ASP A 185 -5.39 -4.84 -19.05
N ALA A 186 -4.43 -5.76 -19.11
CA ALA A 186 -3.12 -5.65 -19.71
C ALA A 186 -2.67 -7.04 -20.18
N THR A 187 -2.01 -7.12 -21.34
CA THR A 187 -1.49 -8.37 -21.93
C THR A 187 -0.09 -8.15 -22.49
N GLY A 188 0.83 -9.06 -22.20
CA GLY A 188 2.24 -8.99 -22.60
C GLY A 188 3.17 -9.31 -21.44
N THR A 189 4.46 -9.08 -21.63
CA THR A 189 5.49 -9.28 -20.61
C THR A 189 6.47 -8.11 -20.67
N PRO A 190 6.66 -7.33 -19.58
CA PRO A 190 7.59 -6.20 -19.59
C PRO A 190 9.00 -6.64 -19.99
N ALA A 191 9.55 -6.06 -21.06
CA ALA A 191 10.76 -6.59 -21.70
C ALA A 191 12.01 -5.79 -21.36
N LYS A 192 11.88 -4.50 -21.03
CA LYS A 192 13.00 -3.62 -20.73
C LYS A 192 13.21 -3.46 -19.22
N THR A 193 14.45 -3.66 -18.77
CA THR A 193 14.89 -3.41 -17.38
C THR A 193 16.06 -2.43 -17.27
N LYS A 194 16.69 -2.07 -18.41
CA LYS A 194 17.82 -1.13 -18.49
C LYS A 194 17.82 -0.27 -19.76
N PHE A 195 18.53 0.85 -19.71
CA PHE A 195 18.94 1.65 -20.88
C PHE A 195 20.28 1.15 -21.47
N GLU A 196 20.70 1.71 -22.62
CA GLU A 196 21.93 1.29 -23.32
C GLU A 196 23.23 1.65 -22.58
N ASP A 197 23.19 2.63 -21.69
CA ASP A 197 24.28 3.04 -20.79
C ASP A 197 24.47 2.10 -19.59
N GLY A 198 23.45 1.29 -19.27
CA GLY A 198 23.42 0.34 -18.16
C GLY A 198 22.59 0.78 -16.95
N ASP A 199 22.04 2.00 -16.97
CA ASP A 199 21.10 2.52 -15.96
C ASP A 199 19.79 1.73 -15.98
N LEU A 200 19.10 1.65 -14.84
CA LEU A 200 17.81 0.96 -14.74
C LEU A 200 16.71 1.68 -15.53
N PHE A 201 15.83 0.91 -16.16
CA PHE A 201 14.64 1.40 -16.85
C PHE A 201 13.40 1.10 -16.02
N GLY A 202 12.70 2.16 -15.62
CA GLY A 202 11.44 2.11 -14.89
C GLY A 202 11.24 3.36 -14.05
N PHE A 203 9.98 3.67 -13.75
CA PHE A 203 9.65 4.81 -12.90
C PHE A 203 9.46 4.40 -11.43
N VAL A 204 9.61 5.39 -10.55
CA VAL A 204 9.30 5.29 -9.12
C VAL A 204 7.95 5.93 -8.81
N ASP A 205 7.20 5.31 -7.91
CA ASP A 205 6.20 5.97 -7.07
C ASP A 205 6.79 6.13 -5.66
N ALA A 206 7.28 7.33 -5.35
CA ALA A 206 8.22 7.56 -4.25
C ALA A 206 7.58 7.64 -2.87
N HIS A 207 6.25 7.55 -2.79
CA HIS A 207 5.47 7.71 -1.56
C HIS A 207 4.04 7.22 -1.79
N SER A 208 3.64 6.22 -1.02
CA SER A 208 2.44 5.42 -1.26
C SER A 208 2.04 4.63 0.00
N HIS A 209 0.73 4.44 0.21
CA HIS A 209 0.18 3.81 1.42
C HIS A 209 -0.73 2.63 1.09
N ILE A 210 -0.16 1.61 0.44
CA ILE A 210 -0.85 0.38 0.00
C ILE A 210 -1.60 -0.27 1.18
N LEU A 211 -1.01 -0.23 2.40
CA LEU A 211 -1.50 -0.90 3.59
C LEU A 211 -2.28 0.00 4.59
N SER A 212 -2.82 1.17 4.19
CA SER A 212 -3.57 2.05 5.13
C SER A 212 -4.70 1.34 5.89
N ASN A 213 -5.30 0.30 5.30
CA ASN A 213 -6.32 -0.55 5.95
C ASN A 213 -5.83 -1.34 7.19
N PHE A 214 -4.51 -1.34 7.43
CA PHE A 214 -3.82 -1.97 8.56
C PHE A 214 -3.17 -0.93 9.48
N GLY A 215 -3.64 0.32 9.48
CA GLY A 215 -3.15 1.28 10.47
C GLY A 215 -3.91 2.60 10.54
N PHE A 216 -4.34 3.13 9.39
CA PHE A 216 -5.13 4.35 9.35
C PHE A 216 -6.48 4.11 10.02
N GLY A 217 -6.71 4.77 11.15
CA GLY A 217 -7.92 4.54 11.94
C GLY A 217 -8.01 3.14 12.57
N GLY A 218 -6.88 2.51 12.93
CA GLY A 218 -6.85 1.18 13.56
C GLY A 218 -7.50 0.08 12.71
N GLY A 219 -7.47 0.25 11.38
CA GLY A 219 -8.10 -0.65 10.41
C GLY A 219 -9.64 -0.61 10.38
N GLY A 220 -10.26 0.45 10.90
CA GLY A 220 -11.71 0.67 10.84
C GLY A 220 -12.17 1.82 9.94
N ILE A 221 -11.33 2.84 9.70
CA ILE A 221 -11.71 4.03 8.90
C ILE A 221 -11.39 3.85 7.42
N PHE A 222 -10.37 3.07 7.09
CA PHE A 222 -9.88 2.91 5.73
C PHE A 222 -10.36 1.58 5.13
N HIS A 223 -11.32 1.63 4.20
CA HIS A 223 -12.00 0.42 3.70
C HIS A 223 -11.26 -0.30 2.57
N GLY A 224 -11.30 -1.63 2.64
CA GLY A 224 -10.73 -2.55 1.65
C GLY A 224 -9.25 -2.83 1.85
N ALA A 225 -8.81 -4.03 1.47
CA ALA A 225 -7.44 -4.51 1.64
C ALA A 225 -6.74 -4.72 0.29
N PRO A 226 -5.42 -4.51 0.19
CA PRO A 226 -4.69 -4.60 -1.08
C PRO A 226 -4.47 -6.04 -1.55
N PHE A 227 -4.71 -7.02 -0.69
CA PHE A 227 -4.86 -8.43 -1.00
C PHE A 227 -5.72 -9.08 0.08
N HIS A 228 -6.22 -10.29 -0.15
CA HIS A 228 -6.82 -11.08 0.92
C HIS A 228 -6.66 -12.58 0.67
N ARG A 229 -6.51 -13.37 1.74
CA ARG A 229 -6.35 -14.84 1.69
C ARG A 229 -7.53 -15.55 1.02
N LEU A 230 -8.71 -14.94 1.08
CA LEU A 230 -9.95 -15.41 0.45
C LEU A 230 -10.32 -14.66 -0.85
N GLY A 231 -9.39 -13.87 -1.41
CA GLY A 231 -9.59 -13.19 -2.70
C GLY A 231 -10.41 -11.90 -2.65
N VAL A 232 -10.74 -11.39 -3.84
CA VAL A 232 -11.36 -10.06 -4.04
C VAL A 232 -12.69 -9.87 -3.31
N GLU A 233 -13.50 -10.94 -3.18
CA GLU A 233 -14.81 -10.91 -2.49
C GLU A 233 -14.71 -10.42 -1.05
N HIS A 234 -13.56 -10.66 -0.40
CA HIS A 234 -13.26 -10.22 0.95
C HIS A 234 -12.34 -9.00 0.99
N ALA A 235 -11.41 -8.89 0.02
CA ALA A 235 -10.49 -7.74 -0.05
C ALA A 235 -11.22 -6.43 -0.37
N LEU A 236 -12.20 -6.47 -1.27
CA LEU A 236 -12.90 -5.29 -1.80
C LEU A 236 -14.43 -5.48 -1.75
N GLY A 237 -14.95 -6.13 -0.69
CA GLY A 237 -16.39 -6.25 -0.43
C GLY A 237 -17.05 -4.91 -0.05
N SER A 238 -18.33 -4.89 0.31
CA SER A 238 -19.06 -3.66 0.70
C SER A 238 -18.40 -2.91 1.87
N CYS A 239 -18.37 -1.57 1.79
CA CYS A 239 -17.87 -0.70 2.85
C CYS A 239 -18.89 -0.43 3.96
N GLU A 240 -20.17 -0.82 3.79
CA GLU A 240 -21.29 -0.50 4.71
C GLU A 240 -21.03 -0.88 6.18
N GLN A 241 -20.25 -1.93 6.43
CA GLN A 241 -19.84 -2.35 7.76
C GLN A 241 -19.04 -1.28 8.52
N PHE A 242 -18.28 -0.46 7.79
CA PHE A 242 -17.39 0.58 8.30
C PHE A 242 -17.94 1.98 8.04
N HIS A 243 -18.42 2.23 6.82
CA HIS A 243 -18.92 3.53 6.35
C HIS A 243 -20.42 3.73 6.60
N GLY A 244 -21.15 2.71 7.07
CA GLY A 244 -22.59 2.77 7.34
C GLY A 244 -23.47 2.83 6.07
N GLU A 245 -24.79 2.79 6.27
CA GLU A 245 -25.79 2.97 5.19
C GLU A 245 -25.57 4.30 4.47
N ASP A 246 -25.61 4.30 3.13
CA ASP A 246 -25.30 5.45 2.25
C ASP A 246 -23.92 6.13 2.52
N GLY A 247 -22.94 5.40 3.08
CA GLY A 247 -21.62 5.93 3.42
C GLY A 247 -21.61 6.98 4.54
N ARG A 248 -22.70 7.09 5.32
CA ARG A 248 -22.94 8.20 6.25
C ARG A 248 -22.02 8.26 7.48
N ALA A 249 -21.33 7.18 7.82
CA ALA A 249 -20.32 7.15 8.88
C ALA A 249 -18.90 7.43 8.36
N ASP A 250 -18.69 7.53 7.04
CA ASP A 250 -17.41 7.93 6.45
C ASP A 250 -17.17 9.43 6.61
N PHE A 251 -16.75 9.81 7.81
CA PHE A 251 -16.44 11.18 8.15
C PHE A 251 -15.25 11.74 7.37
N LEU A 252 -14.19 10.94 7.16
CA LEU A 252 -12.97 11.44 6.51
C LEU A 252 -13.08 11.49 4.98
N GLY A 253 -13.90 10.65 4.37
CA GLY A 253 -14.22 10.70 2.94
C GLY A 253 -15.02 11.94 2.52
N ALA A 254 -15.61 12.67 3.47
CA ALA A 254 -16.23 13.98 3.23
C ALA A 254 -15.21 15.13 3.01
N GLY A 255 -13.92 14.91 3.34
CA GLY A 255 -12.81 15.84 3.09
C GLY A 255 -12.82 17.12 3.95
N ASP A 256 -11.87 18.02 3.69
CA ASP A 256 -11.58 19.19 4.56
C ASP A 256 -12.66 20.29 4.59
N GLN A 257 -13.80 20.08 3.94
CA GLN A 257 -14.89 21.07 3.83
C GLN A 257 -15.87 21.03 5.03
N VAL A 258 -15.75 20.05 5.94
CA VAL A 258 -16.68 19.86 7.07
C VAL A 258 -16.82 21.16 7.89
N ASP A 259 -18.01 21.74 7.88
CA ASP A 259 -18.26 23.02 8.53
C ASP A 259 -18.48 22.87 10.05
N GLN A 260 -18.49 24.00 10.79
CA GLN A 260 -18.66 23.95 12.25
C GLN A 260 -19.99 23.32 12.70
N THR A 261 -21.04 23.36 11.87
CA THR A 261 -22.32 22.69 12.12
C THR A 261 -22.27 21.20 11.82
N GLU A 262 -21.51 20.77 10.81
CA GLU A 262 -21.28 19.37 10.49
C GLU A 262 -20.38 18.68 11.52
N ILE A 263 -19.35 19.36 12.04
CA ILE A 263 -18.57 18.89 13.21
C ILE A 263 -19.50 18.70 14.42
N ILE A 264 -20.42 19.64 14.69
CA ILE A 264 -21.39 19.49 15.78
C ILE A 264 -22.37 18.33 15.53
N SER A 265 -22.76 18.10 14.26
CA SER A 265 -23.58 16.95 13.88
C SER A 265 -22.83 15.64 14.17
N LEU A 266 -21.66 15.46 13.57
CA LEU A 266 -20.76 14.31 13.75
C LEU A 266 -20.63 13.92 15.22
N LEU A 267 -20.16 14.84 16.06
CA LEU A 267 -19.89 14.57 17.48
C LEU A 267 -21.17 14.27 18.30
N SER A 268 -22.36 14.44 17.71
CA SER A 268 -23.67 14.18 18.34
C SER A 268 -24.43 12.96 17.79
N THR A 269 -24.17 12.54 16.54
CA THR A 269 -24.91 11.44 15.86
C THR A 269 -24.02 10.33 15.31
N GLY A 270 -22.72 10.58 15.09
CA GLY A 270 -21.83 9.67 14.36
C GLY A 270 -22.10 9.55 12.87
N LEU A 271 -23.00 10.38 12.33
CA LEU A 271 -23.49 10.27 10.96
C LEU A 271 -23.61 11.64 10.29
N LEU A 272 -23.15 11.69 9.05
CA LEU A 272 -23.37 12.80 8.11
C LEU A 272 -24.88 12.99 7.85
N PRO A 273 -25.35 14.25 7.72
CA PRO A 273 -26.77 14.55 7.56
C PRO A 273 -27.33 14.06 6.22
N GLU A 274 -26.51 14.05 5.17
CA GLU A 274 -26.83 13.57 3.82
C GLU A 274 -26.00 12.32 3.46
N PRO A 275 -26.36 11.57 2.40
CA PRO A 275 -25.53 10.49 1.84
C PRO A 275 -24.12 10.96 1.45
N SER A 276 -23.13 10.06 1.57
CA SER A 276 -21.75 10.28 1.13
C SER A 276 -21.47 9.58 -0.20
N HIS A 277 -21.69 8.26 -0.26
CA HIS A 277 -21.41 7.41 -1.43
C HIS A 277 -22.20 6.09 -1.33
N THR A 278 -22.33 5.39 -2.45
CA THR A 278 -22.93 4.04 -2.49
C THR A 278 -21.92 3.00 -2.01
N THR A 279 -22.35 2.07 -1.14
CA THR A 279 -21.45 1.25 -0.31
C THR A 279 -20.93 -0.03 -0.98
N ASP A 280 -21.56 -0.50 -2.04
CA ASP A 280 -21.24 -1.78 -2.66
C ASP A 280 -19.86 -1.80 -3.35
N GLY A 281 -19.03 -2.74 -2.93
CA GLY A 281 -17.79 -3.11 -3.62
C GLY A 281 -18.03 -4.23 -4.61
N TRP A 282 -17.16 -5.24 -4.59
CA TRP A 282 -17.21 -6.40 -5.48
C TRP A 282 -18.58 -7.12 -5.44
N PRO A 283 -19.14 -7.51 -6.61
CA PRO A 283 -18.62 -7.31 -7.96
C PRO A 283 -19.07 -5.99 -8.61
N THR A 284 -19.98 -5.24 -7.99
CA THR A 284 -20.74 -4.16 -8.63
C THR A 284 -20.00 -2.83 -8.68
N PHE A 285 -19.39 -2.40 -7.57
CA PHE A 285 -18.63 -1.15 -7.42
C PHE A 285 -19.39 0.09 -7.92
N THR A 286 -20.61 0.35 -7.42
CA THR A 286 -21.48 1.42 -7.96
C THR A 286 -20.85 2.82 -7.93
N ASP A 287 -20.07 3.16 -6.88
CA ASP A 287 -19.46 4.48 -6.70
C ASP A 287 -17.92 4.41 -6.64
N TRP A 288 -17.39 3.65 -5.67
CA TRP A 288 -15.95 3.56 -5.42
C TRP A 288 -15.29 2.44 -6.25
N PRO A 289 -13.95 2.43 -6.44
CA PRO A 289 -13.03 3.54 -6.18
C PRO A 289 -13.33 4.74 -7.11
N SER A 290 -13.15 5.95 -6.56
CA SER A 290 -13.44 7.23 -7.21
C SER A 290 -12.41 8.28 -6.79
N THR A 291 -12.10 9.26 -7.64
CA THR A 291 -11.22 10.38 -7.26
C THR A 291 -11.85 11.34 -6.25
N GLU A 292 -13.13 11.15 -5.91
CA GLU A 292 -13.88 11.95 -4.94
C GLU A 292 -14.02 11.26 -3.56
N HIS A 293 -13.64 9.98 -3.42
CA HIS A 293 -13.79 9.20 -2.16
C HIS A 293 -12.47 8.52 -1.75
N ILE A 294 -11.64 9.26 -1.03
CA ILE A 294 -10.23 8.94 -0.73
C ILE A 294 -9.99 7.82 0.31
N THR A 295 -11.03 7.44 1.05
CA THR A 295 -11.07 6.44 2.15
C THR A 295 -11.17 4.98 1.70
N HIS A 296 -11.17 4.73 0.38
CA HIS A 296 -11.30 3.40 -0.20
C HIS A 296 -9.97 2.92 -0.82
N GLN A 297 -9.68 1.63 -0.65
CA GLN A 297 -8.50 0.96 -1.20
C GLN A 297 -8.39 1.13 -2.73
N THR A 298 -7.24 1.64 -3.16
CA THR A 298 -6.94 1.95 -4.58
C THR A 298 -5.69 1.25 -5.12
N GLN A 299 -5.09 0.36 -4.31
CA GLN A 299 -3.79 -0.28 -4.56
C GLN A 299 -3.83 -1.80 -4.37
N TYR A 300 -4.98 -2.42 -4.68
CA TYR A 300 -5.11 -3.87 -4.79
C TYR A 300 -4.05 -4.49 -5.70
N TYR A 301 -3.61 -5.71 -5.38
CA TYR A 301 -2.40 -6.32 -5.95
C TYR A 301 -2.48 -6.50 -7.49
N ILE A 302 -3.67 -6.65 -8.06
CA ILE A 302 -3.89 -6.67 -9.52
C ILE A 302 -3.67 -5.28 -10.14
N TRP A 303 -4.11 -4.20 -9.49
CA TRP A 303 -3.83 -2.83 -9.95
C TRP A 303 -2.35 -2.46 -9.81
N LEU A 304 -1.69 -2.88 -8.73
CA LEU A 304 -0.22 -2.76 -8.60
C LEU A 304 0.51 -3.59 -9.66
N LYS A 305 0.03 -4.81 -10.00
CA LYS A 305 0.56 -5.61 -11.11
C LYS A 305 0.40 -4.89 -12.44
N ARG A 306 -0.73 -4.19 -12.67
CA ARG A 306 -0.97 -3.36 -13.86
C ARG A 306 -0.03 -2.16 -13.92
N ALA A 307 0.22 -1.48 -12.80
CA ALA A 307 1.22 -0.40 -12.70
C ALA A 307 2.66 -0.88 -12.94
N TRP A 308 3.03 -2.06 -12.41
CA TRP A 308 4.28 -2.74 -12.73
C TRP A 308 4.38 -3.07 -14.23
N MET A 309 3.31 -3.57 -14.86
CA MET A 309 3.26 -3.80 -16.31
C MET A 309 3.39 -2.50 -17.13
N ALA A 310 2.93 -1.36 -16.60
CA ALA A 310 3.07 -0.04 -17.23
C ALA A 310 4.50 0.53 -17.16
N GLY A 311 5.34 0.05 -16.23
CA GLY A 311 6.73 0.49 -16.09
C GLY A 311 7.18 0.83 -14.66
N MET A 312 6.30 0.70 -13.65
CA MET A 312 6.67 0.94 -12.26
C MET A 312 7.70 -0.10 -11.80
N ARG A 313 8.82 0.35 -11.26
CA ARG A 313 9.93 -0.53 -10.82
C ARG A 313 10.39 -0.27 -9.40
N LEU A 314 10.10 0.90 -8.84
CA LEU A 314 10.29 1.16 -7.43
C LEU A 314 8.99 1.75 -6.86
N VAL A 315 8.59 1.30 -5.68
CA VAL A 315 7.59 1.98 -4.84
C VAL A 315 8.15 2.12 -3.43
N VAL A 316 7.82 3.22 -2.75
CA VAL A 316 8.07 3.37 -1.30
C VAL A 316 6.73 3.22 -0.60
N GLN A 317 6.64 2.20 0.27
CA GLN A 317 5.48 1.93 1.11
C GLN A 317 5.70 2.59 2.46
N HIS A 318 5.06 3.74 2.70
CA HIS A 318 5.11 4.43 3.98
C HIS A 318 3.99 3.89 4.88
N ALA A 319 4.38 3.30 6.02
CA ALA A 319 3.43 2.85 7.03
C ALA A 319 2.83 4.08 7.73
N VAL A 320 1.50 4.20 7.67
CA VAL A 320 0.74 5.41 8.05
C VAL A 320 -0.34 5.13 9.08
N SER A 321 -0.58 6.10 9.96
CA SER A 321 -1.56 6.03 11.05
C SER A 321 -1.97 7.45 11.48
N ASN A 322 -3.06 7.54 12.24
CA ASN A 322 -3.49 8.74 12.95
C ASN A 322 -4.26 8.33 14.21
N GLU A 323 -3.62 8.41 15.38
CA GLU A 323 -4.24 8.02 16.66
C GLU A 323 -5.52 8.78 16.95
N VAL A 324 -5.53 10.10 16.72
CA VAL A 324 -6.64 10.99 17.13
C VAL A 324 -7.91 10.71 16.34
N PHE A 325 -7.81 10.45 15.04
CA PHE A 325 -8.95 10.04 14.23
C PHE A 325 -9.41 8.62 14.56
N CYS A 326 -8.48 7.72 14.89
CA CYS A 326 -8.80 6.37 15.36
C CYS A 326 -9.60 6.41 16.67
N ASP A 327 -9.07 7.08 17.71
CA ASP A 327 -9.72 7.25 19.01
C ASP A 327 -11.09 7.92 18.84
N LEU A 328 -11.19 8.97 18.00
CA LEU A 328 -12.45 9.68 17.75
C LEU A 328 -13.53 8.79 17.13
N MET A 329 -13.19 7.82 16.27
CA MET A 329 -14.16 6.88 15.70
C MET A 329 -14.43 5.66 16.61
N ALA A 330 -13.43 5.21 17.36
CA ALA A 330 -13.50 4.05 18.25
C ALA A 330 -14.30 4.35 19.53
N ASP A 331 -13.91 5.38 20.28
CA ASP A 331 -14.43 5.68 21.63
C ASP A 331 -15.87 6.24 21.58
N THR A 332 -16.28 6.73 20.41
CA THR A 332 -17.66 7.13 20.09
C THR A 332 -18.53 5.98 19.56
N GLY A 333 -17.90 4.90 19.07
CA GLY A 333 -18.57 3.78 18.41
C GLY A 333 -19.16 4.11 17.04
N PHE A 334 -18.63 5.11 16.32
CA PHE A 334 -19.12 5.51 15.00
C PHE A 334 -18.73 4.51 13.90
N GLN A 335 -17.51 3.95 13.98
CA GLN A 335 -17.02 2.92 13.07
C GLN A 335 -16.37 1.78 13.88
N PRO A 336 -16.51 0.50 13.46
CA PRO A 336 -15.87 -0.61 14.15
C PRO A 336 -14.35 -0.63 13.86
N VAL A 337 -13.57 -0.14 14.82
CA VAL A 337 -12.10 -0.22 14.77
C VAL A 337 -11.64 -1.64 15.13
N ARG A 338 -10.69 -2.18 14.36
CA ARG A 338 -10.16 -3.54 14.56
C ARG A 338 -9.10 -3.57 15.66
N TRP A 339 -8.21 -2.57 15.68
CA TRP A 339 -6.89 -2.61 16.34
C TRP A 339 -6.69 -1.46 17.35
N ASP A 340 -5.61 -1.52 18.14
CA ASP A 340 -5.21 -0.45 19.06
C ASP A 340 -4.81 0.81 18.26
N CYS A 341 -5.19 2.00 18.73
CA CYS A 341 -5.09 3.22 17.92
C CYS A 341 -3.68 3.82 17.81
N ARG A 342 -2.69 3.33 18.59
CA ARG A 342 -1.34 3.93 18.62
C ARG A 342 -0.57 3.77 17.32
N ASP A 343 0.10 4.86 16.93
CA ASP A 343 0.78 5.00 15.65
C ASP A 343 1.83 3.91 15.44
N MET A 344 2.69 3.65 16.44
CA MET A 344 3.79 2.69 16.28
C MET A 344 3.33 1.22 16.27
N LEU A 345 2.21 0.89 16.90
CA LEU A 345 1.59 -0.45 16.80
C LEU A 345 1.00 -0.68 15.40
N ASN A 346 0.38 0.37 14.84
CA ASN A 346 -0.16 0.36 13.49
C ASN A 346 0.94 0.38 12.41
N VAL A 347 2.10 1.00 12.68
CA VAL A 347 3.30 0.89 11.86
C VAL A 347 3.83 -0.54 11.82
N ASP A 348 4.03 -1.17 12.99
CA ASP A 348 4.58 -2.53 13.07
C ASP A 348 3.78 -3.55 12.27
N ARG A 349 2.45 -3.47 12.33
CA ARG A 349 1.57 -4.42 11.63
C ARG A 349 1.54 -4.18 10.12
N GLN A 350 1.75 -2.96 9.64
CA GLN A 350 2.01 -2.69 8.22
C GLN A 350 3.37 -3.26 7.77
N ILE A 351 4.40 -3.23 8.62
CA ILE A 351 5.70 -3.86 8.33
C ILE A 351 5.59 -5.40 8.28
N GLU A 352 4.72 -6.00 9.09
CA GLU A 352 4.42 -7.44 9.02
C GLU A 352 3.60 -7.77 7.75
N GLU A 353 2.47 -7.11 7.53
CA GLU A 353 1.56 -7.44 6.43
C GLU A 353 2.11 -7.15 5.04
N VAL A 354 3.09 -6.24 4.85
CA VAL A 354 3.75 -6.06 3.55
C VAL A 354 4.62 -7.27 3.17
N ARG A 355 5.17 -7.96 4.18
CA ARG A 355 5.89 -9.24 4.01
C ARG A 355 4.90 -10.40 3.84
N VAL A 356 3.67 -10.30 4.36
CA VAL A 356 2.57 -11.25 4.04
C VAL A 356 2.07 -11.04 2.61
N MET A 357 1.96 -9.81 2.13
CA MET A 357 1.60 -9.46 0.75
C MET A 357 2.61 -10.00 -0.27
N GLU A 358 3.92 -9.85 0.00
CA GLU A 358 4.98 -10.47 -0.81
C GLU A 358 4.79 -11.99 -0.92
N ARG A 359 4.56 -12.67 0.22
CA ARG A 359 4.32 -14.13 0.26
C ARG A 359 3.02 -14.53 -0.44
N TYR A 360 1.97 -13.72 -0.36
CA TYR A 360 0.70 -13.96 -1.07
C TYR A 360 0.91 -13.87 -2.59
N ILE A 361 1.61 -12.84 -3.07
CA ILE A 361 1.95 -12.68 -4.49
C ILE A 361 2.86 -13.85 -4.95
N ASP A 362 3.83 -14.26 -4.13
CA ASP A 362 4.62 -15.49 -4.37
C ASP A 362 3.74 -16.74 -4.50
N ALA A 363 2.71 -16.89 -3.68
CA ALA A 363 1.78 -18.02 -3.76
C ALA A 363 0.95 -18.01 -5.05
N GLN A 364 0.63 -16.85 -5.62
CA GLN A 364 -0.05 -16.76 -6.92
C GLN A 364 0.88 -17.06 -8.11
N GLU A 365 2.17 -16.76 -7.98
CA GLU A 365 3.16 -16.78 -9.09
C GLU A 365 4.07 -18.03 -9.04
N GLY A 366 3.69 -19.07 -8.28
CA GLY A 366 4.34 -20.39 -8.30
C GLY A 366 5.36 -20.68 -7.18
N GLY A 367 5.31 -19.94 -6.07
CA GLY A 367 6.06 -20.24 -4.84
C GLY A 367 7.05 -19.16 -4.41
N PRO A 368 7.88 -19.44 -3.38
CA PRO A 368 8.75 -18.43 -2.76
C PRO A 368 9.75 -17.81 -3.74
N GLY A 369 9.84 -16.48 -3.76
CA GLY A 369 10.75 -15.72 -4.61
C GLY A 369 10.39 -15.65 -6.10
N LYS A 370 9.21 -16.15 -6.50
CA LYS A 370 8.74 -16.20 -7.91
C LYS A 370 7.99 -14.95 -8.34
N GLY A 371 7.25 -14.33 -7.43
CA GLY A 371 6.45 -13.13 -7.67
C GLY A 371 7.25 -11.89 -8.04
N TRP A 372 6.53 -10.93 -8.62
CA TRP A 372 7.06 -9.68 -9.15
C TRP A 372 7.26 -8.57 -8.10
N PHE A 373 6.64 -8.68 -6.92
CA PHE A 373 6.75 -7.74 -5.80
C PHE A 373 7.89 -8.17 -4.86
N ARG A 374 8.76 -7.24 -4.41
CA ARG A 374 9.88 -7.53 -3.48
C ARG A 374 10.10 -6.44 -2.45
N VAL A 375 10.09 -6.79 -1.17
CA VAL A 375 10.57 -5.89 -0.11
C VAL A 375 12.11 -5.86 -0.17
N VAL A 376 12.70 -4.66 -0.19
CA VAL A 376 14.16 -4.47 -0.32
C VAL A 376 14.74 -3.59 0.78
N GLU A 377 15.93 -3.97 1.24
CA GLU A 377 16.55 -3.43 2.46
C GLU A 377 17.93 -2.78 2.21
N SER A 378 18.40 -2.74 0.96
CA SER A 378 19.59 -2.00 0.52
C SER A 378 19.41 -1.47 -0.92
N PRO A 379 20.13 -0.41 -1.34
CA PRO A 379 20.09 0.05 -2.72
C PRO A 379 20.67 -0.99 -3.69
N GLU A 380 21.61 -1.84 -3.26
CA GLU A 380 22.11 -2.97 -4.04
C GLU A 380 21.02 -4.02 -4.31
N ASP A 381 20.21 -4.36 -3.31
CA ASP A 381 19.08 -5.29 -3.47
C ASP A 381 18.01 -4.70 -4.39
N ALA A 382 17.66 -3.42 -4.20
CA ALA A 382 16.73 -2.71 -5.09
C ALA A 382 17.22 -2.72 -6.54
N ARG A 383 18.51 -2.44 -6.75
CA ARG A 383 19.17 -2.44 -8.06
C ARG A 383 19.21 -3.83 -8.70
N ALA A 384 19.34 -4.89 -7.91
CA ALA A 384 19.27 -6.28 -8.38
C ALA A 384 17.83 -6.67 -8.76
N VAL A 385 16.85 -6.42 -7.88
CA VAL A 385 15.42 -6.70 -8.09
C VAL A 385 14.89 -6.05 -9.36
N ILE A 386 15.19 -4.77 -9.59
CA ILE A 386 14.74 -4.07 -10.80
C ILE A 386 15.44 -4.61 -12.06
N ALA A 387 16.71 -5.01 -11.96
CA ALA A 387 17.41 -5.63 -13.08
C ALA A 387 16.85 -7.02 -13.45
N GLU A 388 16.30 -7.77 -12.49
CA GLU A 388 15.49 -8.97 -12.72
C GLU A 388 14.09 -8.68 -13.30
N GLY A 389 13.68 -7.41 -13.42
CA GLY A 389 12.40 -6.98 -13.95
C GLY A 389 11.26 -6.91 -12.91
N LYS A 390 11.58 -7.07 -11.63
CA LYS A 390 10.62 -7.02 -10.51
C LYS A 390 10.38 -5.57 -10.04
N LEU A 391 9.34 -5.38 -9.22
CA LEU A 391 9.09 -4.17 -8.44
C LEU A 391 9.86 -4.25 -7.12
N ALA A 392 10.74 -3.29 -6.87
CA ALA A 392 11.37 -3.05 -5.58
C ALA A 392 10.43 -2.22 -4.68
N VAL A 393 10.29 -2.62 -3.42
CA VAL A 393 9.42 -2.02 -2.41
C VAL A 393 10.28 -1.63 -1.22
N ILE A 394 10.48 -0.32 -1.04
CA ILE A 394 11.20 0.24 0.11
C ILE A 394 10.18 0.53 1.21
N LEU A 395 10.53 0.28 2.48
CA LEU A 395 9.64 0.59 3.60
C LEU A 395 9.97 1.94 4.24
N GLY A 396 8.95 2.75 4.45
CA GLY A 396 9.00 4.04 5.15
C GLY A 396 8.07 4.10 6.35
N ILE A 397 8.20 5.15 7.16
CA ILE A 397 7.24 5.50 8.22
C ILE A 397 6.76 6.94 8.02
N GLU A 398 5.46 7.16 8.15
CA GLU A 398 4.84 8.48 8.25
C GLU A 398 3.71 8.47 9.28
N VAL A 399 4.02 8.95 10.48
CA VAL A 399 3.05 9.05 11.57
C VAL A 399 3.28 10.32 12.39
N PRO A 400 2.25 10.92 13.00
CA PRO A 400 2.44 12.05 13.90
C PRO A 400 3.31 11.72 15.11
N ASN A 401 3.05 10.60 15.79
CA ASN A 401 3.67 10.26 17.08
C ASN A 401 4.79 9.22 16.93
N LEU A 402 5.72 9.48 16.00
CA LEU A 402 6.88 8.64 15.73
C LEU A 402 7.59 8.23 17.03
N PHE A 403 7.84 6.94 17.20
CA PHE A 403 8.51 6.34 18.38
C PHE A 403 7.80 6.59 19.74
N GLU A 404 6.49 6.81 19.74
CA GLU A 404 5.68 7.22 20.92
C GLU A 404 6.21 8.52 21.57
N CYS A 405 6.90 9.36 20.79
CA CYS A 405 7.48 10.63 21.25
C CYS A 405 6.47 11.79 21.24
N TYR A 406 5.39 11.67 22.03
CA TYR A 406 4.38 12.71 22.19
C TYR A 406 4.95 14.02 22.74
N LEU A 407 4.44 15.18 22.27
CA LEU A 407 4.77 16.48 22.89
C LEU A 407 4.39 16.51 24.37
N THR A 408 3.19 16.01 24.70
CA THR A 408 2.65 16.00 26.07
C THR A 408 2.56 14.57 26.60
N ARG A 409 3.70 14.06 27.04
CA ARG A 409 3.89 12.69 27.53
C ARG A 409 2.93 12.33 28.70
N ARG A 410 2.12 11.29 28.52
CA ARG A 410 1.29 10.63 29.54
C ARG A 410 2.21 9.90 30.56
N PRO A 411 1.70 9.33 31.67
CA PRO A 411 2.56 8.74 32.70
C PRO A 411 3.46 7.60 32.20
N ASP A 412 2.93 6.70 31.37
CA ASP A 412 3.56 5.45 30.96
C ASP A 412 4.35 5.52 29.63
N ASP A 413 4.12 6.53 28.79
CA ASP A 413 4.82 6.73 27.50
C ASP A 413 6.35 6.90 27.70
N PRO A 414 7.19 6.57 26.70
CA PRO A 414 8.64 6.73 26.81
C PRO A 414 9.08 8.19 27.00
N ILE A 415 10.25 8.37 27.62
CA ILE A 415 10.95 9.65 27.60
C ILE A 415 11.69 9.74 26.26
N CYS A 416 11.34 10.72 25.43
CA CYS A 416 11.98 10.95 24.15
C CYS A 416 13.37 11.61 24.31
N ASP A 417 14.31 10.89 24.92
CA ASP A 417 15.72 11.25 24.96
C ASP A 417 16.53 10.50 23.89
N ARG A 418 17.82 10.85 23.75
CA ARG A 418 18.68 10.26 22.73
C ARG A 418 18.80 8.73 22.84
N ASP A 419 18.85 8.16 24.05
CA ASP A 419 19.03 6.72 24.21
C ASP A 419 17.78 5.95 23.73
N HIS A 420 16.58 6.53 23.91
CA HIS A 420 15.33 6.01 23.30
C HIS A 420 15.33 6.15 21.77
N ILE A 421 15.64 7.34 21.26
CA ILE A 421 15.63 7.65 19.82
C ILE A 421 16.60 6.74 19.04
N GLU A 422 17.83 6.56 19.53
CA GLU A 422 18.83 5.70 18.91
C GLU A 422 18.41 4.22 18.93
N ALA A 423 17.80 3.75 20.03
CA ALA A 423 17.31 2.39 20.15
C ALA A 423 16.12 2.11 19.21
N GLN A 424 15.20 3.07 19.05
CA GLN A 424 14.09 2.96 18.12
C GLN A 424 14.54 3.03 16.66
N LEU A 425 15.50 3.89 16.33
CA LEU A 425 16.10 3.90 14.99
C LEU A 425 16.82 2.59 14.66
N ASP A 426 17.54 1.98 15.61
CA ASP A 426 18.14 0.65 15.45
C ASP A 426 17.06 -0.44 15.25
N GLU A 427 15.96 -0.39 16.01
CA GLU A 427 14.84 -1.33 15.90
C GLU A 427 14.14 -1.25 14.55
N TYR A 428 13.73 -0.06 14.11
CA TYR A 428 13.02 0.11 12.85
C TYR A 428 13.92 -0.10 11.62
N TYR A 429 15.21 0.24 11.71
CA TYR A 429 16.18 -0.17 10.71
C TYR A 429 16.30 -1.70 10.62
N ALA A 430 16.32 -2.42 11.75
CA ALA A 430 16.34 -3.89 11.78
C ALA A 430 15.00 -4.54 11.34
N LYS A 431 13.87 -3.82 11.45
CA LYS A 431 12.57 -4.19 10.85
C LYS A 431 12.49 -3.93 9.34
N GLY A 432 13.48 -3.23 8.76
CA GLY A 432 13.60 -2.99 7.31
C GLY A 432 13.22 -1.57 6.84
N ILE A 433 12.90 -0.65 7.75
CA ILE A 433 12.60 0.75 7.42
C ILE A 433 13.84 1.46 6.89
N ARG A 434 13.67 2.28 5.85
CA ARG A 434 14.74 3.04 5.19
C ARG A 434 14.39 4.50 4.92
N ALA A 435 13.10 4.87 4.89
CA ALA A 435 12.65 6.27 4.85
C ALA A 435 11.87 6.64 6.13
N ILE A 436 12.03 7.86 6.64
CA ILE A 436 11.32 8.34 7.83
C ILE A 436 10.92 9.80 7.64
N PHE A 437 9.62 10.10 7.79
CA PHE A 437 9.14 11.43 8.13
C PHE A 437 9.38 11.72 9.62
N PRO A 438 10.10 12.79 10.00
CA PRO A 438 10.31 13.16 11.40
C PRO A 438 9.03 13.59 12.12
N ASN A 439 8.01 14.02 11.36
CA ASN A 439 6.66 14.30 11.82
C ASN A 439 5.65 14.31 10.67
N HIS A 440 4.37 14.23 11.00
CA HIS A 440 3.22 14.39 10.11
C HIS A 440 2.27 15.49 10.65
N LYS A 441 1.01 15.16 10.99
CA LYS A 441 -0.06 16.14 11.26
C LYS A 441 0.04 16.90 12.59
N TYR A 442 0.56 16.30 13.65
CA TYR A 442 0.42 16.82 15.02
C TYR A 442 1.75 17.24 15.64
N ASP A 443 1.71 18.13 16.63
CA ASP A 443 2.85 18.56 17.42
C ASP A 443 3.43 17.38 18.24
N ASN A 444 4.68 16.99 18.00
CA ASN A 444 5.37 15.90 18.69
C ASN A 444 6.65 16.38 19.42
N ALA A 445 7.37 15.51 20.13
CA ALA A 445 8.56 15.93 20.90
C ALA A 445 9.73 16.40 20.01
N PHE A 446 9.72 16.14 18.70
CA PHE A 446 10.77 16.52 17.75
C PHE A 446 10.54 17.91 17.13
N THR A 447 9.29 18.23 16.79
CA THR A 447 8.88 19.44 16.04
C THR A 447 7.37 19.65 16.14
N PRO A 448 6.86 20.89 15.96
CA PRO A 448 5.45 21.11 15.62
C PRO A 448 5.01 20.30 14.39
N GLY A 449 3.71 20.07 14.26
CA GLY A 449 3.09 19.39 13.10
C GLY A 449 3.08 20.24 11.82
N ASP A 450 2.68 19.62 10.71
CA ASP A 450 2.60 20.23 9.36
C ASP A 450 1.70 21.49 9.27
N GLY A 451 0.97 21.79 10.34
CA GLY A 451 0.15 22.98 10.45
C GLY A 451 -1.16 22.89 9.67
N HIS A 452 -1.61 21.70 9.28
CA HIS A 452 -2.93 21.54 8.67
C HIS A 452 -4.03 22.06 9.62
N ARG A 453 -5.09 22.66 9.03
CA ARG A 453 -6.11 23.43 9.74
C ARG A 453 -7.34 22.56 10.05
N GLY A 454 -8.45 23.19 10.47
CA GLY A 454 -9.73 22.51 10.62
C GLY A 454 -9.71 21.35 11.61
N ILE A 455 -10.25 20.19 11.22
CA ILE A 455 -10.33 19.04 12.12
C ILE A 455 -8.94 18.55 12.58
N VAL A 456 -7.88 18.77 11.79
CA VAL A 456 -6.50 18.48 12.21
C VAL A 456 -5.99 19.50 13.23
N GLU A 457 -6.32 20.79 13.10
CA GLU A 457 -6.02 21.80 14.13
C GLU A 457 -6.69 21.44 15.47
N LEU A 458 -7.97 21.02 15.43
CA LEU A 458 -8.69 20.57 16.62
C LEU A 458 -8.11 19.27 17.20
N GLY A 459 -7.71 18.32 16.34
CA GLY A 459 -7.04 17.09 16.77
C GLY A 459 -5.71 17.37 17.46
N ASN A 460 -4.92 18.32 16.95
CA ASN A 460 -3.67 18.76 17.56
C ASN A 460 -3.91 19.35 18.96
N PHE A 461 -4.91 20.23 19.08
CA PHE A 461 -5.31 20.85 20.35
C PHE A 461 -5.72 19.80 21.40
N VAL A 462 -6.46 18.77 20.99
CA VAL A 462 -6.87 17.66 21.86
C VAL A 462 -5.68 16.79 22.26
N GLN A 463 -4.94 16.23 21.29
CA GLN A 463 -3.86 15.27 21.53
C GLN A 463 -2.75 15.85 22.42
N THR A 464 -2.39 17.10 22.18
CA THR A 464 -1.29 17.76 22.90
C THR A 464 -1.75 18.49 24.16
N ALA A 465 -3.05 18.72 24.33
CA ALA A 465 -3.62 19.63 25.31
C ALA A 465 -3.04 21.08 25.26
N HIS A 466 -2.41 21.47 24.15
CA HIS A 466 -1.87 22.81 23.92
C HIS A 466 -2.74 23.62 22.97
N TYR A 467 -2.83 24.93 23.22
CA TYR A 467 -3.32 25.91 22.24
C TYR A 467 -2.49 25.91 20.96
N SER A 468 -3.14 26.20 19.83
CA SER A 468 -2.53 26.38 18.50
C SER A 468 -1.37 27.40 18.58
N ASN A 469 -0.28 27.12 17.88
CA ASN A 469 0.99 27.82 18.06
C ASN A 469 1.39 28.69 16.86
N PHE A 470 0.42 29.28 16.16
CA PHE A 470 0.66 29.94 14.88
C PHE A 470 0.97 31.44 15.02
N VAL A 471 1.94 31.92 14.23
CA VAL A 471 2.41 33.32 14.14
C VAL A 471 2.51 33.79 12.69
N GLN A 472 2.56 35.11 12.48
CA GLN A 472 2.72 35.75 11.16
C GLN A 472 4.18 36.05 10.78
N ASP A 473 5.14 35.82 11.70
CA ASP A 473 6.57 35.85 11.39
C ASP A 473 6.94 34.51 10.77
N CYS A 474 6.94 34.41 9.44
CA CYS A 474 7.14 33.16 8.72
C CYS A 474 8.41 33.18 7.86
N PRO A 475 9.25 32.13 7.90
CA PRO A 475 10.42 32.02 7.02
C PRO A 475 10.05 32.07 5.53
N ASP A 476 10.89 32.74 4.73
CA ASP A 476 10.81 32.72 3.27
C ASP A 476 11.40 31.42 2.70
N VAL A 477 10.62 30.34 2.78
CA VAL A 477 10.88 29.06 2.10
C VAL A 477 9.71 28.69 1.20
N PRO A 478 9.91 27.94 0.10
CA PRO A 478 8.81 27.26 -0.55
C PRO A 478 8.22 26.25 0.42
N THR A 479 6.89 26.13 0.45
CA THR A 479 6.21 25.18 1.32
C THR A 479 4.95 24.63 0.67
N THR A 480 4.69 23.35 0.92
CA THR A 480 3.44 22.66 0.59
C THR A 480 2.47 22.69 1.79
N PHE A 481 2.99 22.98 3.00
CA PHE A 481 2.27 22.92 4.27
C PHE A 481 2.50 24.20 5.12
N ASP A 482 1.97 24.27 6.34
CA ASP A 482 2.26 25.35 7.29
C ASP A 482 2.03 26.78 6.73
N TYR A 483 0.82 27.05 6.20
CA TYR A 483 0.45 28.34 5.61
C TYR A 483 -1.02 28.74 5.78
N GLY A 484 -1.32 30.01 5.47
CA GLY A 484 -2.70 30.51 5.38
C GLY A 484 -3.37 30.81 6.73
N PRO A 485 -4.69 31.03 6.75
CA PRO A 485 -5.41 31.47 7.94
C PRO A 485 -5.50 30.38 9.01
N VAL A 486 -5.63 30.76 10.28
CA VAL A 486 -5.90 29.82 11.40
C VAL A 486 -7.41 29.65 11.55
N GLN A 487 -7.93 28.42 11.61
CA GLN A 487 -9.38 28.21 11.55
C GLN A 487 -10.06 28.50 12.89
N PHE A 488 -9.46 28.05 14.01
CA PHE A 488 -10.02 28.24 15.35
C PHE A 488 -9.27 29.35 16.11
N GLY A 489 -9.45 30.60 15.69
CA GLY A 489 -8.64 31.72 16.16
C GLY A 489 -8.64 31.95 17.69
N GLY A 490 -9.72 31.57 18.39
CA GLY A 490 -9.81 31.67 19.85
C GLY A 490 -8.99 30.63 20.63
N ILE A 491 -8.49 29.56 19.98
CA ILE A 491 -7.58 28.58 20.60
C ILE A 491 -6.11 28.77 20.17
N ASN A 492 -5.77 29.89 19.52
CA ASN A 492 -4.39 30.19 19.12
C ASN A 492 -3.69 31.11 20.15
N GLU A 493 -2.92 30.51 21.06
CA GLU A 493 -2.09 31.19 22.06
C GLU A 493 -0.62 30.75 21.90
N PRO A 494 0.17 31.42 21.02
CA PRO A 494 1.53 31.00 20.71
C PRO A 494 2.49 31.06 21.91
N ARG A 495 3.32 30.02 22.06
CA ARG A 495 4.20 29.78 23.21
C ARG A 495 5.68 30.02 22.87
N GLU A 496 6.39 30.76 23.72
CA GLU A 496 7.84 31.00 23.56
C GLU A 496 8.67 29.73 23.77
N ASP A 497 8.24 28.86 24.69
CA ASP A 497 8.80 27.53 24.90
C ASP A 497 7.85 26.49 24.29
N TYR A 498 8.32 25.81 23.25
CA TYR A 498 7.57 24.77 22.56
C TYR A 498 7.25 23.57 23.46
N LEU A 499 8.16 23.23 24.40
CA LEU A 499 8.09 22.10 25.32
C LEU A 499 7.56 22.49 26.71
N ALA A 500 6.85 23.62 26.81
CA ALA A 500 6.18 24.03 28.03
C ALA A 500 5.18 22.95 28.51
N PRO A 501 4.88 22.86 29.82
CA PRO A 501 3.79 22.00 30.29
C PRO A 501 2.44 22.44 29.72
N ALA A 502 1.66 21.48 29.22
CA ALA A 502 0.35 21.74 28.63
C ALA A 502 -0.59 22.49 29.59
N PRO A 503 -1.29 23.55 29.13
CA PRO A 503 -2.17 24.36 29.98
C PRO A 503 -3.57 23.74 30.20
N ASN A 504 -3.94 22.71 29.44
CA ASN A 504 -5.28 22.11 29.47
C ASN A 504 -5.26 20.65 30.00
N GLU A 505 -6.39 20.20 30.53
CA GLU A 505 -6.59 18.81 30.99
C GLU A 505 -7.35 18.01 29.90
N LEU A 506 -6.70 17.73 28.77
CA LEU A 506 -7.31 17.07 27.58
C LEU A 506 -6.71 15.71 27.21
N LEU A 507 -5.68 15.24 27.92
CA LEU A 507 -4.99 13.96 27.62
C LEU A 507 -5.84 12.71 27.92
N GLU A 508 -6.94 12.88 28.68
CA GLU A 508 -8.00 11.89 28.90
C GLU A 508 -9.22 12.18 28.00
N PHE A 509 -9.01 12.64 26.76
CA PHE A 509 -10.09 12.79 25.77
C PHE A 509 -10.79 11.45 25.58
N SER A 510 -12.10 11.43 25.82
CA SER A 510 -12.82 10.20 26.15
C SER A 510 -13.99 9.92 25.20
N MET A 511 -14.71 8.82 25.45
CA MET A 511 -16.04 8.42 24.96
C MET A 511 -17.16 9.50 25.06
N SER A 512 -16.84 10.78 25.18
CA SER A 512 -17.76 11.91 25.09
C SER A 512 -17.06 13.18 24.55
N PRO A 513 -16.58 13.22 23.30
CA PRO A 513 -15.91 14.39 22.72
C PRO A 513 -16.62 15.74 22.93
N LEU A 514 -17.96 15.77 22.80
CA LEU A 514 -18.77 16.97 23.06
C LEU A 514 -18.65 17.50 24.50
N ARG A 515 -18.43 16.62 25.48
CA ARG A 515 -18.28 17.00 26.90
C ARG A 515 -16.91 17.61 27.14
N ASP A 516 -15.88 17.04 26.53
CA ASP A 516 -14.49 17.40 26.79
C ASP A 516 -14.11 18.69 26.04
N LEU A 517 -14.77 18.96 24.89
CA LEU A 517 -14.75 20.24 24.19
C LEU A 517 -15.75 21.29 24.74
N LEU A 518 -16.70 20.92 25.61
CA LEU A 518 -17.72 21.84 26.16
C LEU A 518 -17.13 23.10 26.83
N PRO A 519 -16.02 23.05 27.59
CA PRO A 519 -15.39 24.25 28.17
C PRO A 519 -14.84 25.22 27.11
N TYR A 520 -14.49 24.70 25.93
CA TYR A 520 -13.77 25.41 24.87
C TYR A 520 -14.67 25.92 23.74
N LEU A 521 -15.97 25.55 23.72
CA LEU A 521 -16.90 25.94 22.65
C LEU A 521 -16.96 27.46 22.39
N GLN A 522 -16.75 28.31 23.39
CA GLN A 522 -16.71 29.76 23.16
C GLN A 522 -15.48 30.16 22.32
N LEU A 523 -14.32 29.55 22.57
CA LEU A 523 -13.07 29.81 21.85
C LEU A 523 -13.11 29.23 20.43
N LEU A 524 -13.70 28.05 20.27
CA LEU A 524 -13.93 27.41 18.96
C LEU A 524 -14.96 28.17 18.08
N GLN A 525 -15.74 29.08 18.69
CA GLN A 525 -16.68 29.98 18.01
C GLN A 525 -16.11 31.39 17.78
N GLU A 526 -14.87 31.68 18.19
CA GLU A 526 -14.19 32.92 17.81
C GLU A 526 -13.73 32.86 16.34
N PRO A 527 -13.69 34.00 15.62
CA PRO A 527 -13.42 34.01 14.19
C PRO A 527 -11.99 33.54 13.85
N ALA A 528 -11.85 32.97 12.65
CA ALA A 528 -10.57 32.61 12.05
C ALA A 528 -9.59 33.80 12.00
N LEU A 529 -8.29 33.50 12.10
CA LEU A 529 -7.23 34.51 11.98
C LEU A 529 -6.79 34.63 10.52
N GLU A 530 -7.26 35.70 9.87
CA GLU A 530 -6.91 36.04 8.49
C GLU A 530 -5.40 36.31 8.30
N GLY A 531 -4.89 35.96 7.12
CA GLY A 531 -3.50 36.20 6.72
C GLY A 531 -2.72 34.93 6.37
N ASP A 532 -1.40 35.05 6.26
CA ASP A 532 -0.49 33.90 6.25
C ASP A 532 0.03 33.67 7.67
N TRP A 533 -0.15 32.45 8.18
CA TRP A 533 0.27 32.05 9.51
C TRP A 533 1.00 30.70 9.43
N CYS A 534 2.02 30.54 10.27
CA CYS A 534 2.86 29.36 10.34
C CYS A 534 3.22 29.02 11.79
N GLN A 535 3.71 27.81 12.06
CA GLN A 535 4.14 27.37 13.38
C GLN A 535 5.23 28.28 13.96
N ALA A 536 5.12 28.64 15.23
CA ALA A 536 6.13 29.43 15.95
C ALA A 536 7.32 28.58 16.43
N GLY A 537 7.08 27.30 16.71
CA GLY A 537 8.12 26.35 17.10
C GLY A 537 9.03 25.94 15.94
N GLY A 538 10.14 25.26 16.27
CA GLY A 538 11.10 24.69 15.33
C GLY A 538 11.62 23.35 15.84
N LEU A 539 12.81 22.95 15.40
CA LEU A 539 13.36 21.63 15.72
C LEU A 539 13.89 21.57 17.17
N THR A 540 13.45 20.60 17.96
CA THR A 540 13.92 20.43 19.36
C THR A 540 15.31 19.78 19.44
N GLU A 541 15.88 19.64 20.64
CA GLU A 541 17.13 18.87 20.80
C GLU A 541 16.94 17.38 20.44
N ALA A 542 15.82 16.78 20.87
CA ALA A 542 15.39 15.45 20.44
C ALA A 542 15.22 15.37 18.91
N GLY A 543 14.60 16.38 18.29
CA GLY A 543 14.45 16.43 16.83
C GLY A 543 15.80 16.48 16.09
N ARG A 544 16.80 17.19 16.63
CA ARG A 544 18.15 17.20 16.05
C ARG A 544 18.87 15.87 16.20
N ASP A 545 18.69 15.16 17.32
CA ASP A 545 19.25 13.83 17.50
C ASP A 545 18.55 12.76 16.65
N LEU A 546 17.24 12.88 16.40
CA LEU A 546 16.52 12.07 15.41
C LEU A 546 17.11 12.23 13.99
N ILE A 547 17.24 13.47 13.50
CA ILE A 547 17.79 13.75 12.16
C ILE A 547 19.24 13.26 12.04
N ARG A 548 20.06 13.43 13.09
CA ARG A 548 21.41 12.85 13.13
C ARG A 548 21.37 11.32 13.08
N GLY A 549 20.54 10.68 13.89
CA GLY A 549 20.44 9.22 13.96
C GLY A 549 19.95 8.58 12.65
N ILE A 550 19.08 9.26 11.90
CA ILE A 550 18.68 8.90 10.53
C ILE A 550 19.90 8.91 9.59
N MET A 551 20.66 10.02 9.58
CA MET A 551 21.86 10.16 8.74
C MET A 551 22.97 9.18 9.12
N GLU A 552 23.24 8.97 10.42
CA GLU A 552 24.25 8.04 10.93
C GLU A 552 23.97 6.58 10.53
N ARG A 553 22.71 6.23 10.20
CA ARG A 553 22.28 4.90 9.75
C ARG A 553 22.19 4.73 8.23
N GLY A 554 22.33 5.80 7.45
CA GLY A 554 22.14 5.76 6.00
C GLY A 554 20.67 5.72 5.58
N MET A 555 19.77 6.21 6.45
CA MET A 555 18.33 6.30 6.20
C MET A 555 17.98 7.61 5.49
N ILE A 556 16.86 7.61 4.78
CA ILE A 556 16.36 8.74 3.99
C ILE A 556 15.47 9.59 4.91
N PRO A 557 15.85 10.84 5.24
CA PRO A 557 14.92 11.79 5.83
C PRO A 557 13.95 12.27 4.75
N GLU A 558 12.66 12.10 5.02
CA GLU A 558 11.59 12.76 4.28
C GLU A 558 11.42 14.16 4.88
N ILE A 559 11.48 15.21 4.05
CA ILE A 559 11.51 16.62 4.52
C ILE A 559 10.23 17.40 4.24
N ASP A 560 9.26 16.80 3.56
CA ASP A 560 7.89 17.33 3.53
C ASP A 560 7.17 17.06 4.87
N HIS A 561 5.98 17.62 5.07
CA HIS A 561 5.28 17.76 6.36
C HIS A 561 6.02 18.50 7.49
N LEU A 562 7.32 18.81 7.35
CA LEU A 562 8.03 19.70 8.27
C LEU A 562 7.50 21.15 8.15
N PRO A 563 7.09 21.81 9.26
CA PRO A 563 6.69 23.21 9.23
C PRO A 563 7.86 24.14 8.91
N ARG A 564 7.61 25.36 8.43
CA ARG A 564 8.62 26.20 7.73
C ARG A 564 9.90 26.43 8.54
N ARG A 565 9.79 26.58 9.86
CA ARG A 565 10.94 26.77 10.76
C ARG A 565 11.78 25.50 10.85
N THR A 566 11.16 24.37 11.16
CA THR A 566 11.80 23.06 11.17
C THR A 566 12.40 22.71 9.81
N TYR A 567 11.70 23.00 8.70
CA TYR A 567 12.20 22.79 7.34
C TYR A 567 13.52 23.52 7.09
N VAL A 568 13.63 24.80 7.47
CA VAL A 568 14.89 25.56 7.37
C VAL A 568 16.00 24.87 8.17
N GLU A 569 15.74 24.53 9.43
CA GLU A 569 16.77 23.97 10.32
C GLU A 569 17.24 22.57 9.91
N VAL A 570 16.33 21.71 9.44
CA VAL A 570 16.67 20.39 8.89
C VAL A 570 17.45 20.55 7.58
N PHE A 571 17.06 21.49 6.72
CA PHE A 571 17.79 21.74 5.48
C PHE A 571 19.21 22.28 5.73
N GLU A 572 19.40 23.16 6.72
CA GLU A 572 20.74 23.61 7.14
C GLU A 572 21.61 22.44 7.64
N MET A 573 21.04 21.50 8.41
CA MET A 573 21.74 20.29 8.85
C MET A 573 22.12 19.36 7.67
N LEU A 574 21.25 19.22 6.67
CA LEU A 574 21.51 18.44 5.46
C LEU A 574 22.57 19.09 4.56
N GLU A 575 22.58 20.43 4.45
CA GLU A 575 23.62 21.19 3.75
C GLU A 575 24.98 21.08 4.45
N GLU A 576 25.04 21.15 5.79
CA GLU A 576 26.29 20.95 6.55
C GLU A 576 26.82 19.51 6.39
N ALA A 577 25.94 18.51 6.40
CA ALA A 577 26.30 17.11 6.22
C ALA A 577 26.57 16.72 4.75
N ASN A 578 26.16 17.52 3.77
CA ASN A 578 26.06 17.15 2.35
C ASN A 578 25.27 15.83 2.17
N TYR A 579 24.20 15.67 2.95
CA TYR A 579 23.42 14.43 3.01
C TYR A 579 22.12 14.57 2.21
N PRO A 580 21.72 13.57 1.39
CA PRO A 580 20.52 13.66 0.57
C PRO A 580 19.24 13.47 1.39
N ALA A 581 18.14 14.02 0.89
CA ALA A 581 16.79 13.84 1.43
C ALA A 581 15.79 13.54 0.31
N ALA A 582 14.59 13.11 0.68
CA ALA A 582 13.45 13.00 -0.22
C ALA A 582 12.37 14.02 0.15
N ALA A 583 11.72 14.59 -0.87
CA ALA A 583 10.60 15.54 -0.74
C ALA A 583 9.46 15.06 -1.64
N THR A 584 8.68 14.12 -1.13
CA THR A 584 7.68 13.33 -1.86
C THR A 584 6.36 14.05 -2.11
N HIS A 585 6.20 15.29 -1.66
CA HIS A 585 5.07 16.17 -1.98
C HIS A 585 5.54 17.38 -2.82
N GLY A 586 6.72 17.28 -3.45
CA GLY A 586 7.16 18.16 -4.54
C GLY A 586 8.08 19.34 -4.17
N ASN A 587 8.49 19.47 -2.91
CA ASN A 587 9.25 20.64 -2.46
C ASN A 587 10.78 20.53 -2.72
N THR A 588 11.26 21.13 -3.82
CA THR A 588 12.68 21.10 -4.22
C THR A 588 13.59 22.08 -3.46
N ASN A 589 13.03 22.89 -2.55
CA ASN A 589 13.70 24.05 -1.94
C ASN A 589 14.38 24.98 -2.98
N ARG A 590 13.64 25.38 -4.03
CA ARG A 590 14.16 26.22 -5.14
C ARG A 590 15.33 25.57 -5.89
N GLY A 591 15.30 24.24 -6.00
CA GLY A 591 16.35 23.41 -6.60
C GLY A 591 17.48 22.98 -5.67
N LYS A 592 17.63 23.57 -4.46
CA LYS A 592 18.70 23.21 -3.51
C LYS A 592 18.73 21.72 -3.15
N LEU A 593 17.57 21.05 -3.12
CA LEU A 593 17.48 19.63 -2.79
C LEU A 593 18.32 18.76 -3.74
N TYR A 594 18.42 19.15 -5.01
CA TYR A 594 19.24 18.46 -6.00
C TYR A 594 20.75 18.77 -5.82
N GLU A 595 21.12 19.92 -5.26
CA GLU A 595 22.52 20.27 -4.94
C GLU A 595 23.09 19.36 -3.83
N ILE A 596 22.27 19.04 -2.81
CA ILE A 596 22.59 18.01 -1.80
C ILE A 596 22.33 16.57 -2.30
N GLY A 597 22.02 16.38 -3.58
CA GLY A 597 21.82 15.06 -4.20
C GLY A 597 20.57 14.31 -3.71
N GLY A 598 19.63 15.01 -3.09
CA GLY A 598 18.28 14.52 -2.80
C GLY A 598 17.39 14.47 -4.04
N LEU A 599 16.13 14.07 -3.84
CA LEU A 599 15.13 14.02 -4.90
C LEU A 599 13.78 14.58 -4.47
N SER A 600 12.98 14.96 -5.46
CA SER A 600 11.56 15.28 -5.30
C SER A 600 10.77 14.62 -6.44
N ILE A 601 9.47 14.88 -6.49
CA ILE A 601 8.52 14.28 -7.45
C ILE A 601 7.74 15.34 -8.20
N ALA A 602 7.10 14.93 -9.29
CA ALA A 602 6.18 15.77 -10.06
C ALA A 602 4.90 15.02 -10.45
N GLY A 603 3.77 15.73 -10.43
CA GLY A 603 2.52 15.28 -11.04
C GLY A 603 2.46 15.63 -12.53
N ILE A 604 1.94 14.71 -13.35
CA ILE A 604 1.48 15.05 -14.71
C ILE A 604 0.27 15.97 -14.55
N SER A 605 0.33 17.17 -15.13
CA SER A 605 -0.79 18.11 -15.04
C SER A 605 -2.03 17.55 -15.73
N ARG A 606 -3.23 17.88 -15.23
CA ARG A 606 -4.49 17.30 -15.74
C ARG A 606 -5.20 18.14 -16.81
N CYS A 607 -4.89 19.43 -16.93
CA CYS A 607 -5.43 20.28 -17.99
C CYS A 607 -4.33 20.72 -18.97
N SER A 608 -4.59 20.49 -20.26
CA SER A 608 -3.80 20.98 -21.39
C SER A 608 -4.07 22.46 -21.63
N THR A 609 -3.06 23.18 -22.10
CA THR A 609 -3.13 24.59 -22.55
C THR A 609 -3.11 24.72 -24.08
N GLY A 610 -3.46 23.64 -24.78
CA GLY A 610 -3.44 23.56 -26.25
C GLY A 610 -2.03 23.52 -26.89
N GLU A 611 -0.96 23.68 -26.11
CA GLU A 611 0.42 23.48 -26.55
C GLU A 611 0.83 22.00 -26.40
N PRO A 612 1.49 21.38 -27.40
CA PRO A 612 1.85 19.97 -27.32
C PRO A 612 2.74 19.59 -26.13
N GLY A 613 2.29 18.60 -25.35
CA GLY A 613 2.95 18.16 -24.12
C GLY A 613 2.89 19.18 -22.98
N SER A 614 1.94 20.12 -23.00
CA SER A 614 1.66 21.06 -21.91
C SER A 614 1.32 20.37 -20.58
N LEU A 615 0.88 19.10 -20.59
CA LEU A 615 0.73 18.30 -19.35
C LEU A 615 2.07 18.06 -18.63
N MET A 616 3.19 18.01 -19.37
CA MET A 616 4.55 17.76 -18.84
C MET A 616 5.23 19.00 -18.26
N ARG A 617 4.55 20.15 -18.17
CA ARG A 617 5.12 21.42 -17.70
C ARG A 617 5.80 21.36 -16.32
N GLY A 618 5.26 20.57 -15.39
CA GLY A 618 5.86 20.38 -14.06
C GLY A 618 7.21 19.65 -14.13
N PHE A 619 7.21 18.49 -14.80
CA PHE A 619 8.43 17.71 -15.07
C PHE A 619 9.50 18.54 -15.78
N ARG A 620 9.13 19.28 -16.83
CA ARG A 620 10.04 20.16 -17.59
C ARG A 620 10.61 21.30 -16.73
N ALA A 621 9.85 21.82 -15.77
CA ALA A 621 10.33 22.85 -14.85
C ALA A 621 11.34 22.30 -13.84
N GLN A 622 11.01 21.21 -13.12
CA GLN A 622 11.93 20.58 -12.18
C GLN A 622 13.17 19.97 -12.87
N LYS A 623 13.05 19.48 -14.12
CA LYS A 623 14.23 19.10 -14.94
C LYS A 623 15.21 20.27 -15.08
N GLY A 624 14.71 21.50 -15.22
CA GLY A 624 15.55 22.70 -15.27
C GLY A 624 16.32 22.96 -13.97
N GLU A 625 15.78 22.56 -12.81
CA GLU A 625 16.48 22.63 -11.53
C GLU A 625 17.51 21.50 -11.38
N ILE A 626 17.16 20.27 -11.78
CA ILE A 626 18.05 19.10 -11.84
C ILE A 626 19.27 19.39 -12.74
N ASP A 627 19.03 19.90 -13.95
CA ASP A 627 20.05 20.28 -14.92
C ASP A 627 20.95 21.41 -14.38
N ALA A 628 20.40 22.35 -13.59
CA ALA A 628 21.14 23.47 -13.00
C ALA A 628 22.03 23.04 -11.82
N ALA A 629 21.54 22.13 -10.97
CA ALA A 629 22.34 21.51 -9.90
C ALA A 629 23.39 20.52 -10.45
N GLY A 630 23.23 20.04 -11.69
CA GLY A 630 24.08 18.99 -12.27
C GLY A 630 23.78 17.60 -11.71
N ALA A 631 22.56 17.40 -11.18
CA ALA A 631 22.10 16.13 -10.64
C ALA A 631 21.75 15.12 -11.75
N TYR A 632 21.47 13.87 -11.36
CA TYR A 632 21.13 12.81 -12.33
C TYR A 632 19.70 13.04 -12.89
N PRO A 633 19.49 12.98 -14.22
CA PRO A 633 18.21 13.28 -14.86
C PRO A 633 17.22 12.12 -14.74
N GLY A 634 16.57 12.01 -13.59
CA GLY A 634 15.38 11.18 -13.39
C GLY A 634 14.44 11.83 -12.39
N LEU A 635 13.15 11.84 -12.70
CA LEU A 635 12.11 12.48 -11.88
C LEU A 635 10.86 11.60 -11.84
N GLY A 636 10.41 11.27 -10.64
CA GLY A 636 9.35 10.27 -10.42
C GLY A 636 7.99 10.86 -10.07
N PHE A 637 7.06 9.96 -9.79
CA PHE A 637 5.80 10.28 -9.12
C PHE A 637 5.97 10.10 -7.61
N GLY A 638 5.11 10.74 -6.85
CA GLY A 638 4.71 10.34 -5.51
C GLY A 638 3.21 10.56 -5.49
N PHE A 639 2.43 9.49 -5.58
CA PHE A 639 0.99 9.60 -5.83
C PHE A 639 0.17 9.79 -4.55
N ASP A 640 0.71 9.40 -3.38
CA ASP A 640 -0.01 9.51 -2.09
C ASP A 640 -1.39 8.79 -2.17
N PHE A 641 -1.41 7.64 -2.86
CA PHE A 641 -2.59 6.80 -2.87
C PHE A 641 -2.80 6.23 -1.47
N ASN A 642 -3.97 6.56 -0.92
CA ASN A 642 -4.47 6.11 0.38
C ASN A 642 -3.77 6.70 1.62
N GLY A 643 -2.97 7.77 1.47
CA GLY A 643 -2.50 8.64 2.56
C GLY A 643 -3.37 9.89 2.82
N MET A 644 -4.57 9.91 2.21
CA MET A 644 -5.56 11.00 2.21
C MET A 644 -5.33 12.15 1.21
N ALA A 645 -4.38 12.03 0.27
CA ALA A 645 -4.30 12.97 -0.85
C ALA A 645 -5.38 12.78 -1.93
N THR A 646 -5.61 13.84 -2.70
CA THR A 646 -6.48 13.84 -3.88
C THR A 646 -5.82 13.17 -5.08
N MET A 647 -6.48 12.16 -5.64
CA MET A 647 -5.97 11.41 -6.79
C MET A 647 -5.88 12.24 -8.09
N PRO A 648 -5.08 11.84 -9.10
CA PRO A 648 -4.99 12.52 -10.39
C PRO A 648 -6.33 12.58 -11.16
N ARG A 649 -7.01 13.72 -11.01
CA ARG A 649 -8.34 14.02 -11.59
C ARG A 649 -8.44 13.81 -13.12
N PRO A 650 -9.66 13.60 -13.65
CA PRO A 650 -9.93 13.47 -15.09
C PRO A 650 -9.53 14.71 -15.89
N ARG A 651 -9.46 14.55 -17.22
CA ARG A 651 -9.21 15.64 -18.18
C ARG A 651 -10.45 16.00 -19.02
N PHE A 652 -11.49 15.18 -18.99
CA PHE A 652 -12.75 15.38 -19.70
C PHE A 652 -13.95 15.22 -18.76
N GLY A 653 -15.15 15.56 -19.23
CA GLY A 653 -16.35 15.55 -18.39
C GLY A 653 -16.36 16.67 -17.34
N ASP A 654 -17.36 16.62 -16.45
CA ASP A 654 -17.66 17.73 -15.55
C ASP A 654 -16.64 17.86 -14.39
N LEU A 655 -16.06 16.74 -13.95
CA LEU A 655 -15.05 16.68 -12.87
C LEU A 655 -13.68 17.28 -13.26
N ALA A 656 -13.38 17.41 -14.54
CA ALA A 656 -12.06 17.83 -15.02
C ALA A 656 -11.68 19.27 -14.65
N ASN A 657 -12.67 20.16 -14.45
CA ASN A 657 -12.47 21.56 -14.07
C ASN A 657 -11.51 22.38 -14.97
N CYS A 658 -11.24 21.93 -16.21
CA CYS A 658 -10.33 22.60 -17.14
C CYS A 658 -10.96 23.84 -17.78
N GLY A 659 -10.30 25.00 -17.63
CA GLY A 659 -10.75 26.27 -18.22
C GLY A 659 -10.59 26.37 -19.75
N GLU A 660 -9.85 25.46 -20.37
CA GLU A 660 -9.66 25.36 -21.82
C GLU A 660 -10.25 24.06 -22.37
N GLN A 661 -10.77 24.09 -23.61
CA GLN A 661 -11.36 22.91 -24.25
C GLN A 661 -10.30 21.83 -24.51
N GLN A 662 -10.46 20.70 -23.85
CA GLN A 662 -9.56 19.55 -23.96
C GLN A 662 -9.81 18.74 -25.25
N SER A 663 -8.78 18.04 -25.73
CA SER A 663 -8.83 17.21 -26.94
C SER A 663 -7.85 16.02 -26.85
N ASN A 664 -7.91 15.10 -27.81
CA ASN A 664 -7.14 13.84 -27.83
C ASN A 664 -7.34 12.99 -26.55
N PRO A 665 -8.56 12.50 -26.25
CA PRO A 665 -8.80 11.58 -25.12
C PRO A 665 -8.05 10.26 -25.31
N VAL A 666 -7.82 9.54 -24.22
CA VAL A 666 -7.28 8.16 -24.20
C VAL A 666 -8.25 7.24 -24.97
N GLU A 667 -7.69 6.41 -25.85
CA GLU A 667 -8.42 5.43 -26.66
C GLU A 667 -7.75 4.06 -26.52
N TYR A 668 -8.55 2.99 -26.46
CA TYR A 668 -8.07 1.61 -26.28
C TYR A 668 -8.16 0.78 -27.57
N PRO A 669 -7.27 -0.22 -27.76
CA PRO A 669 -6.10 -0.50 -26.94
C PRO A 669 -4.94 0.47 -27.22
N PHE A 670 -4.04 0.62 -26.25
CA PHE A 670 -2.76 1.31 -26.40
C PHE A 670 -1.62 0.44 -25.83
N VAL A 671 -0.37 0.86 -25.98
CA VAL A 671 0.81 0.08 -25.54
C VAL A 671 1.68 0.86 -24.55
N SER A 672 2.42 0.11 -23.71
CA SER A 672 3.45 0.64 -22.81
C SER A 672 4.52 1.45 -23.55
N PHE A 673 5.27 2.29 -22.82
CA PHE A 673 6.36 3.09 -23.39
C PHE A 673 7.51 2.23 -24.00
N ASP A 674 7.74 1.02 -23.49
CA ASP A 674 8.67 0.05 -24.10
C ASP A 674 8.05 -0.79 -25.24
N GLY A 675 6.73 -0.67 -25.47
CA GLY A 675 5.96 -1.40 -26.47
C GLY A 675 5.75 -2.89 -26.17
N ALA A 676 6.07 -3.36 -24.96
CA ALA A 676 6.04 -4.79 -24.59
C ALA A 676 4.71 -5.26 -23.98
N VAL A 677 3.83 -4.34 -23.58
CA VAL A 677 2.50 -4.61 -23.01
C VAL A 677 1.43 -3.81 -23.77
N GLU A 678 0.32 -4.45 -24.09
CA GLU A 678 -0.92 -3.83 -24.59
C GLU A 678 -1.92 -3.69 -23.44
N PHE A 679 -2.57 -2.53 -23.33
CA PHE A 679 -3.59 -2.21 -22.33
C PHE A 679 -4.98 -2.12 -22.97
N THR A 680 -5.97 -2.75 -22.33
CA THR A 680 -7.38 -2.71 -22.71
C THR A 680 -8.17 -1.80 -21.77
N GLN A 681 -9.42 -1.49 -22.12
CA GLN A 681 -10.34 -0.74 -21.26
C GLN A 681 -10.37 -1.40 -19.86
N PRO A 682 -10.08 -0.66 -18.77
CA PRO A 682 -10.06 -1.20 -17.43
C PRO A 682 -11.48 -1.49 -16.92
N LEU A 683 -11.61 -2.58 -16.17
CA LEU A 683 -12.79 -2.93 -15.40
C LEU A 683 -12.46 -3.06 -13.91
N VAL A 684 -13.46 -2.75 -13.09
CA VAL A 684 -13.45 -3.01 -11.65
C VAL A 684 -14.71 -3.82 -11.34
N GLY A 685 -14.54 -5.14 -11.32
CA GLY A 685 -15.65 -6.10 -11.27
C GLY A 685 -16.51 -6.04 -12.53
N GLU A 686 -17.79 -5.72 -12.37
CA GLU A 686 -18.74 -5.51 -13.48
C GLU A 686 -18.73 -4.07 -14.02
N ARG A 687 -18.13 -3.11 -13.29
CA ARG A 687 -18.03 -1.70 -13.74
C ARG A 687 -16.89 -1.50 -14.74
N VAL A 688 -17.20 -0.83 -15.86
CA VAL A 688 -16.19 -0.27 -16.76
C VAL A 688 -15.76 1.09 -16.24
N VAL A 689 -14.45 1.35 -16.20
CA VAL A 689 -13.89 2.64 -15.76
C VAL A 689 -13.46 3.48 -16.97
N ASP A 690 -13.96 4.71 -17.10
CA ASP A 690 -13.48 5.69 -18.10
C ASP A 690 -12.57 6.74 -17.46
N PHE A 691 -11.26 6.45 -17.49
CA PHE A 691 -10.19 7.35 -17.09
C PHE A 691 -10.34 8.79 -17.63
N ASN A 692 -10.93 8.98 -18.82
CA ASN A 692 -11.09 10.32 -19.39
C ASN A 692 -11.99 11.21 -18.51
N THR A 693 -13.04 10.64 -17.91
CA THR A 693 -14.07 11.34 -17.14
C THR A 693 -14.08 11.04 -15.64
N GLU A 694 -13.47 9.94 -15.22
CA GLU A 694 -13.29 9.56 -13.80
C GLU A 694 -11.89 9.87 -13.28
N GLY A 695 -10.86 9.88 -14.15
CA GLY A 695 -9.47 10.08 -13.77
C GLY A 695 -8.79 8.82 -13.27
N MET A 696 -7.72 8.99 -12.48
CA MET A 696 -6.87 7.90 -12.00
C MET A 696 -7.40 7.32 -10.68
N VAL A 697 -8.57 6.67 -10.72
CA VAL A 697 -9.25 6.11 -9.53
C VAL A 697 -8.49 4.98 -8.82
N HIS A 698 -7.50 4.36 -9.46
CA HIS A 698 -6.60 3.38 -8.84
C HIS A 698 -5.19 3.41 -9.43
N ILE A 699 -4.18 2.97 -8.67
CA ILE A 699 -2.75 3.02 -9.06
C ILE A 699 -2.48 2.37 -10.43
N GLY A 700 -3.23 1.30 -10.76
CA GLY A 700 -3.17 0.61 -12.05
C GLY A 700 -3.52 1.46 -13.27
N LEU A 701 -4.11 2.66 -13.10
CA LEU A 701 -4.40 3.61 -14.19
C LEU A 701 -3.23 4.56 -14.52
N VAL A 702 -2.03 4.30 -13.98
CA VAL A 702 -0.81 5.03 -14.37
C VAL A 702 -0.47 4.81 -15.85
N ALA A 703 -0.89 3.68 -16.44
CA ALA A 703 -0.76 3.43 -17.88
C ALA A 703 -1.52 4.48 -18.71
N GLU A 704 -2.77 4.76 -18.33
CA GLU A 704 -3.63 5.75 -18.95
C GLU A 704 -3.13 7.18 -18.70
N LEU A 705 -2.58 7.47 -17.50
CA LEU A 705 -1.96 8.78 -17.22
C LEU A 705 -0.75 9.07 -18.11
N LEU A 706 0.08 8.04 -18.37
CA LEU A 706 1.22 8.12 -19.30
C LEU A 706 0.73 8.23 -20.76
N GLU A 707 -0.30 7.48 -21.16
CA GLU A 707 -0.91 7.59 -22.50
C GLU A 707 -1.55 8.98 -22.71
N ASP A 708 -2.23 9.54 -21.72
CA ASP A 708 -2.83 10.87 -21.77
C ASP A 708 -1.79 11.98 -22.01
N ALA A 709 -0.64 11.89 -21.32
CA ALA A 709 0.51 12.75 -21.58
C ALA A 709 1.07 12.56 -23.00
N ARG A 710 1.18 11.31 -23.48
CA ARG A 710 1.64 10.99 -24.85
C ARG A 710 0.72 11.59 -25.91
N ARG A 711 -0.60 11.59 -25.67
CA ARG A 711 -1.64 12.09 -26.58
C ARG A 711 -1.83 13.61 -26.56
N ASP A 712 -1.48 14.26 -25.45
CA ASP A 712 -1.27 15.72 -25.43
C ASP A 712 0.01 16.14 -26.18
N GLY A 713 1.00 15.24 -26.29
CA GLY A 713 2.24 15.47 -27.05
C GLY A 713 3.51 15.51 -26.21
N ALA A 714 3.55 14.79 -25.09
CA ALA A 714 4.80 14.46 -24.41
C ALA A 714 5.77 13.72 -25.37
N THR A 715 7.06 13.98 -25.21
CA THR A 715 8.14 13.49 -26.06
C THR A 715 8.89 12.32 -25.42
N ASP A 716 9.67 11.59 -26.21
CA ASP A 716 10.53 10.52 -25.70
C ASP A 716 11.52 11.01 -24.61
N GLU A 717 11.93 12.29 -24.63
CA GLU A 717 12.76 12.90 -23.57
C GLU A 717 11.97 13.13 -22.27
N ASP A 718 10.70 13.51 -22.36
CA ASP A 718 9.81 13.63 -21.19
C ASP A 718 9.59 12.26 -20.52
N PHE A 719 9.42 11.21 -21.33
CA PHE A 719 9.30 9.84 -20.83
C PHE A 719 10.63 9.24 -20.36
N GLU A 720 11.76 9.56 -20.99
CA GLU A 720 13.07 9.12 -20.49
C GLU A 720 13.37 9.69 -19.10
N LEU A 721 13.00 10.95 -18.83
CA LEU A 721 13.07 11.55 -17.50
C LEU A 721 12.22 10.78 -16.46
N ILE A 722 10.99 10.39 -16.81
CA ILE A 722 10.12 9.55 -15.95
C ILE A 722 10.74 8.17 -15.74
N PHE A 723 11.15 7.49 -16.81
CA PHE A 723 11.63 6.10 -16.77
C PHE A 723 13.09 5.95 -16.32
N ARG A 724 13.79 7.05 -16.00
CA ARG A 724 15.06 7.07 -15.25
C ARG A 724 14.87 7.29 -13.75
N SER A 725 13.65 7.53 -13.26
CA SER A 725 13.44 7.94 -11.87
C SER A 725 13.69 6.84 -10.82
N ALA A 726 13.52 5.56 -11.15
CA ALA A 726 13.94 4.48 -10.26
C ALA A 726 15.47 4.41 -10.08
N GLU A 727 16.24 4.71 -11.14
CA GLU A 727 17.70 4.87 -11.08
C GLU A 727 18.08 6.11 -10.25
N ALA A 728 17.33 7.22 -10.39
CA ALA A 728 17.55 8.43 -9.59
C ALA A 728 17.34 8.19 -8.09
N TYR A 729 16.25 7.48 -7.72
CA TYR A 729 15.97 7.11 -6.33
C TYR A 729 17.08 6.22 -5.75
N ILE A 730 17.50 5.19 -6.49
CA ILE A 730 18.58 4.32 -6.04
C ILE A 730 19.89 5.10 -5.88
N ARG A 731 20.23 6.03 -6.78
CA ARG A 731 21.44 6.87 -6.64
C ARG A 731 21.40 7.82 -5.45
N MET A 732 20.22 8.34 -5.10
CA MET A 732 19.99 9.13 -3.88
C MET A 732 20.22 8.27 -2.63
N TRP A 733 19.65 7.07 -2.59
CA TRP A 733 19.81 6.12 -1.47
C TRP A 733 21.23 5.53 -1.38
N GLU A 734 21.90 5.29 -2.51
CA GLU A 734 23.34 4.98 -2.58
C GLU A 734 24.15 6.09 -1.89
N LYS A 735 23.87 7.37 -2.19
CA LYS A 735 24.55 8.51 -1.52
C LYS A 735 24.26 8.55 -0.02
N ALA A 736 23.01 8.33 0.39
CA ALA A 736 22.64 8.25 1.81
C ALA A 736 23.42 7.15 2.56
N SER A 737 23.65 6.02 1.89
CA SER A 737 24.33 4.84 2.46
C SER A 737 25.86 4.97 2.58
N LEU A 738 26.48 6.04 2.06
CA LEU A 738 27.94 6.25 2.12
C LEU A 738 28.39 6.76 3.50
N LYS A 739 29.51 6.19 4.00
CA LYS A 739 30.15 6.53 5.28
C LYS A 739 31.64 6.86 5.11
#